data_AF-A0A2R2IZE9-F1
#
_entry.id   AF-A0A2R2IZE9-F1
#
_cell.length_a   1.000
_cell.length_b   1.000
_cell.length_c   1.000
_cell.angle_alpha   90.00
_cell.angle_beta   90.00
_cell.angle_gamma   90.00
#
_symmetry.space_group_name_H-M   'P 1'
#
loop_
_entity.id
_entity.type
_entity.pdbx_description
1 polymer ?
#
loop_
_entity_poly.entity_id
_entity_poly.type
_entity_poly.pdbx_seq_one_letter_code
_entity_poly.pdbx_strand_id
1 'polypeptide(L)'
;MSAGLLAAGRRVGRDWLASEGENWSFVAKTLLAAFASLWIAFRLGFDSPSSAMTTVFIVTFPRSGAVLEKSAYRILGTLVGSAAALGFVGLFDGQAALLLISLALWVGVCTGGATLYRDSRSYAFVLSGYTACMIALPALNHPLAVFNLAVTRVSEISLGILCCAVINDFIFPRHQADLVVRTVRGRYHGFVLLCQEALTQRLDAATLEATQLRFASDIAALEAGRAAAFFEAGNVRARSNQLHAFNATFMAALTTFHTLHRQMERLRRDPASPLPSLFYPLFQRAAAALSNDDGPARTALEAGPTLARLDAVRPGLRQDLAAAREQLLAQPHDESLRIEFDTASELLLRFVEEMHTFTAVYHGFRQRNPLQVEALAYSARTPAAIALASGARAALTLLTLSVAWYWLAWPSALGAVLLATIFCGLASSSPRPLLMVKQILVGFALATPLAYVCTFKLLNQADSFALLALAMSPFLVLGCYLKCWPKTAGVGTGITLLMAQAVNPENMMSYDVVAFLNDGIARLLGLALAGMFFVLVLPEHTMGSRRHIAAALWREALNACRAGLPHLKQRYGNRVRDLLNQLNAAPGEAGDPARQATISQAITLLELGLAIIDLRQLARDAGQEPVRRGLDASVAALADYFAAPQPPQLRRAMAALLAAGPPIRAQLAVALPEAAASLNRALATLHLIHTSLLDAMPQPEAGAPAGDGHAA
;
A
#
# COMPACT_ATOMS: atom_id res chain seq x y z
N MET A 1 32.54 27.91 -25.59
CA MET A 1 32.14 26.48 -25.53
C MET A 1 32.68 25.73 -24.31
N SER A 2 33.88 26.03 -23.79
CA SER A 2 34.49 25.33 -22.64
C SER A 2 33.74 25.47 -21.30
N ALA A 3 33.16 26.65 -21.00
CA ALA A 3 32.40 26.88 -19.77
C ALA A 3 31.08 26.09 -19.70
N GLY A 4 30.42 25.86 -20.86
CA GLY A 4 29.20 25.07 -20.96
C GLY A 4 29.42 23.58 -20.74
N LEU A 5 30.54 23.04 -21.23
CA LEU A 5 30.95 21.64 -21.02
C LEU A 5 31.34 21.35 -19.56
N LEU A 6 32.02 22.29 -18.89
CA LEU A 6 32.32 22.18 -17.46
C LEU A 6 31.07 22.29 -16.59
N ALA A 7 30.11 23.15 -16.97
CA ALA A 7 28.82 23.25 -16.28
C ALA A 7 27.92 22.03 -16.52
N ALA A 8 27.97 21.44 -17.71
CA ALA A 8 27.28 20.19 -18.04
C ALA A 8 27.91 19.00 -17.30
N GLY A 9 29.25 18.90 -17.27
CA GLY A 9 29.97 17.89 -16.51
C GLY A 9 29.73 18.00 -14.99
N ARG A 10 29.61 19.21 -14.44
CA ARG A 10 29.22 19.42 -13.04
C ARG A 10 27.76 19.05 -12.76
N ARG A 11 26.84 19.22 -13.72
CA ARG A 11 25.44 18.77 -13.60
C ARG A 11 25.33 17.26 -13.68
N VAL A 12 25.94 16.64 -14.69
CA VAL A 12 26.01 15.18 -14.84
C VAL A 12 26.70 14.53 -13.64
N GLY A 13 27.80 15.11 -13.15
CA GLY A 13 28.47 14.64 -11.93
C GLY A 13 27.61 14.78 -10.68
N ARG A 14 26.84 15.86 -10.55
CA ARG A 14 25.87 16.04 -9.45
C ARG A 14 24.68 15.08 -9.56
N ASP A 15 24.16 14.83 -10.75
CA ASP A 15 23.05 13.91 -10.99
C ASP A 15 23.49 12.45 -10.80
N TRP A 16 24.72 12.12 -11.17
CA TRP A 16 25.36 10.82 -10.90
C TRP A 16 25.61 10.61 -9.40
N LEU A 17 26.17 11.61 -8.70
CA LEU A 17 26.33 11.58 -7.25
C LEU A 17 24.99 11.50 -6.51
N ALA A 18 23.94 12.11 -7.04
CA ALA A 18 22.60 12.12 -6.45
C ALA A 18 21.80 10.83 -6.69
N SER A 19 22.22 9.94 -7.60
CA SER A 19 21.51 8.70 -7.93
C SER A 19 22.38 7.45 -7.77
N GLU A 20 23.50 7.35 -8.49
CA GLU A 20 24.43 6.22 -8.39
C GLU A 20 25.27 6.25 -7.12
N GLY A 21 25.68 7.44 -6.66
CA GLY A 21 26.37 7.60 -5.38
C GLY A 21 25.56 7.04 -4.21
N GLU A 22 24.22 7.14 -4.28
CA GLU A 22 23.32 6.58 -3.29
C GLU A 22 23.38 5.05 -3.25
N ASN A 23 23.30 4.44 -4.43
CA ASN A 23 23.32 2.98 -4.60
C ASN A 23 24.65 2.39 -4.11
N TRP A 24 25.78 3.01 -4.47
CA TRP A 24 27.09 2.57 -4.02
C TRP A 24 27.31 2.77 -2.53
N SER A 25 26.78 3.85 -1.95
CA SER A 25 26.82 4.04 -0.49
C SER A 25 26.06 2.93 0.24
N PHE A 26 24.91 2.50 -0.28
CA PHE A 26 24.16 1.37 0.27
C PHE A 26 24.95 0.06 0.18
N VAL A 27 25.54 -0.23 -0.98
CA VAL A 27 26.37 -1.43 -1.19
C VAL A 27 27.53 -1.47 -0.19
N ALA A 28 28.29 -0.37 -0.07
CA ALA A 28 29.44 -0.28 0.82
C ALA A 28 29.06 -0.48 2.29
N LYS A 29 28.01 0.19 2.78
CA LYS A 29 27.52 0.02 4.16
C LYS A 29 27.06 -1.41 4.44
N THR A 30 26.34 -2.01 3.49
CA THR A 30 25.83 -3.38 3.65
C THR A 30 26.98 -4.38 3.78
N LEU A 31 28.01 -4.25 2.94
CA LEU A 31 29.19 -5.11 3.00
C LEU A 31 29.98 -4.90 4.29
N LEU A 32 30.19 -3.65 4.69
CA LEU A 32 30.89 -3.33 5.92
C LEU A 32 30.16 -3.91 7.14
N ALA A 33 28.83 -3.82 7.17
CA ALA A 33 28.01 -4.45 8.21
C ALA A 33 28.06 -5.97 8.19
N ALA A 34 27.98 -6.57 7.00
CA ALA A 34 28.05 -8.02 6.82
C ALA A 34 29.39 -8.56 7.33
N PHE A 35 30.51 -8.00 6.87
CA PHE A 35 31.84 -8.44 7.28
C PHE A 35 32.16 -8.09 8.73
N ALA A 36 31.72 -6.93 9.25
CA ALA A 36 31.88 -6.61 10.68
C ALA A 36 31.13 -7.62 11.56
N SER A 37 29.89 -7.98 11.19
CA SER A 37 29.12 -9.00 11.92
C SER A 37 29.81 -10.37 11.89
N LEU A 38 30.35 -10.77 10.73
CA LEU A 38 31.04 -12.03 10.56
C LEU A 38 32.35 -12.06 11.37
N TRP A 39 33.13 -10.99 11.32
CA TRP A 39 34.38 -10.87 12.07
C TRP A 39 34.14 -10.96 13.58
N ILE A 40 33.15 -10.23 14.10
CA ILE A 40 32.80 -10.29 15.53
C ILE A 40 32.29 -11.69 15.90
N ALA A 41 31.46 -12.32 15.06
CA ALA A 41 30.96 -13.67 15.31
C ALA A 41 32.11 -14.70 15.39
N PHE A 42 33.12 -14.60 14.53
CA PHE A 42 34.32 -15.44 14.62
C PHE A 42 35.10 -15.22 15.92
N ARG A 43 35.25 -13.96 16.35
CA ARG A 43 35.98 -13.61 17.58
C ARG A 43 35.25 -14.05 18.86
N LEU A 44 33.92 -14.08 18.82
CA LEU A 44 33.08 -14.57 19.91
C LEU A 44 32.91 -16.10 19.91
N GLY A 45 33.37 -16.79 18.85
CA GLY A 45 33.28 -18.24 18.74
C GLY A 45 31.85 -18.75 18.57
N PHE A 46 31.01 -18.05 17.81
CA PHE A 46 29.64 -18.49 17.54
C PHE A 46 29.61 -19.75 16.67
N ASP A 47 28.60 -20.61 16.90
CA ASP A 47 28.46 -21.89 16.19
C ASP A 47 28.13 -21.71 14.70
N SER A 48 27.39 -20.66 14.30
CA SER A 48 27.06 -20.40 12.88
C SER A 48 27.25 -18.92 12.50
N PRO A 49 28.49 -18.45 12.30
CA PRO A 49 28.81 -17.05 11.97
C PRO A 49 28.11 -16.53 10.70
N SER A 50 27.86 -17.41 9.72
CA SER A 50 27.14 -17.11 8.49
C SER A 50 25.69 -16.61 8.70
N SER A 51 25.06 -16.99 9.82
CA SER A 51 23.71 -16.58 10.23
C SER A 51 23.63 -15.09 10.58
N ALA A 52 24.65 -14.57 11.28
CA ALA A 52 24.76 -13.15 11.61
C ALA A 52 24.90 -12.31 10.32
N MET A 53 25.76 -12.75 9.40
CA MET A 53 25.94 -12.12 8.10
C MET A 53 24.67 -12.16 7.24
N THR A 54 23.98 -13.31 7.21
CA THR A 54 22.70 -13.46 6.50
C THR A 54 21.64 -12.51 7.05
N THR A 55 21.63 -12.30 8.36
CA THR A 55 20.72 -11.35 9.02
C THR A 55 20.94 -9.93 8.50
N VAL A 56 22.18 -9.48 8.35
CA VAL A 56 22.49 -8.17 7.76
C VAL A 56 21.88 -8.05 6.37
N PHE A 57 22.05 -9.03 5.48
CA PHE A 57 21.50 -8.94 4.13
C PHE A 57 19.96 -8.93 4.07
N ILE A 58 19.29 -9.56 5.03
CA ILE A 58 17.82 -9.56 5.09
C ILE A 58 17.28 -8.24 5.62
N VAL A 59 17.97 -7.63 6.59
CA VAL A 59 17.50 -6.44 7.32
C VAL A 59 17.97 -5.14 6.67
N THR A 60 19.06 -5.17 5.90
CA THR A 60 19.60 -3.97 5.26
C THR A 60 18.72 -3.53 4.09
N PHE A 61 18.18 -2.32 4.20
CA PHE A 61 17.45 -1.61 3.15
C PHE A 61 18.17 -0.31 2.81
N PRO A 62 17.97 0.27 1.61
CA PRO A 62 18.60 1.54 1.22
C PRO A 62 18.34 2.74 2.14
N ARG A 63 17.45 2.61 3.13
CA ARG A 63 17.00 3.70 4.01
C ARG A 63 17.04 3.24 5.47
N SER A 64 17.55 4.09 6.36
CA SER A 64 17.88 3.71 7.74
C SER A 64 16.70 3.37 8.63
N GLY A 65 15.59 4.10 8.54
CA GLY A 65 14.40 3.86 9.36
C GLY A 65 13.76 2.50 9.09
N ALA A 66 13.78 2.06 7.83
CA ALA A 66 13.28 0.73 7.46
C ALA A 66 14.16 -0.40 8.04
N VAL A 67 15.46 -0.15 8.24
CA VAL A 67 16.38 -1.09 8.88
C VAL A 67 16.03 -1.22 10.37
N LEU A 68 15.84 -0.11 11.09
CA LEU A 68 15.50 -0.12 12.51
C LEU A 68 14.14 -0.77 12.79
N GLU A 69 13.13 -0.40 12.01
CA GLU A 69 11.79 -0.99 12.14
C GLU A 69 11.84 -2.52 11.93
N LYS A 70 12.48 -2.99 10.86
CA LYS A 70 12.61 -4.42 10.59
C LYS A 70 13.47 -5.15 11.61
N SER A 71 14.51 -4.51 12.11
CA SER A 71 15.36 -5.04 13.18
C SER A 71 14.57 -5.33 14.45
N ALA A 72 13.75 -4.36 14.89
CA ALA A 72 12.93 -4.52 16.09
C ALA A 72 11.93 -5.68 15.97
N TYR A 73 11.22 -5.73 14.83
CA TYR A 73 10.29 -6.83 14.56
C TYR A 73 11.00 -8.17 14.34
N ARG A 74 12.26 -8.16 13.89
CA ARG A 74 13.07 -9.37 13.79
C ARG A 74 13.40 -9.96 15.15
N ILE A 75 13.86 -9.13 16.09
CA ILE A 75 14.14 -9.58 17.46
C ILE A 75 12.88 -10.17 18.10
N LEU A 76 11.75 -9.45 18.00
CA LEU A 76 10.48 -9.91 18.55
C LEU A 76 10.04 -11.25 17.93
N GLY A 77 10.09 -11.38 16.61
CA GLY A 77 9.75 -12.63 15.92
C GLY A 77 10.67 -13.79 16.32
N THR A 78 11.98 -13.57 16.43
CA THR A 78 12.93 -14.61 16.86
C THR A 78 12.68 -15.04 18.30
N LEU A 79 12.43 -14.11 19.23
CA LEU A 79 12.13 -14.47 20.62
C LEU A 79 10.85 -15.29 20.74
N VAL A 80 9.78 -14.87 20.08
CA VAL A 80 8.49 -15.59 20.09
C VAL A 80 8.62 -16.96 19.41
N GLY A 81 9.34 -17.04 18.29
CA GLY A 81 9.60 -18.30 17.58
C GLY A 81 10.46 -19.27 18.40
N SER A 82 11.51 -18.78 19.06
CA SER A 82 12.34 -19.57 19.97
C SER A 82 11.55 -20.10 21.16
N ALA A 83 10.71 -19.26 21.78
CA ALA A 83 9.84 -19.68 22.88
C ALA A 83 8.84 -20.77 22.43
N ALA A 84 8.25 -20.62 21.24
CA ALA A 84 7.36 -21.61 20.67
C ALA A 84 8.09 -22.93 20.38
N ALA A 85 9.30 -22.89 19.79
CA ALA A 85 10.11 -24.09 19.56
C ALA A 85 10.43 -24.83 20.87
N LEU A 86 10.87 -24.11 21.90
CA LEU A 86 11.14 -24.70 23.22
C LEU A 86 9.89 -25.32 23.84
N GLY A 87 8.75 -24.63 23.73
CA GLY A 87 7.46 -25.15 24.20
C GLY A 87 7.05 -26.43 23.48
N PHE A 88 7.11 -26.46 22.15
CA PHE A 88 6.70 -27.64 21.38
C PHE A 88 7.66 -28.83 21.54
N VAL A 89 8.97 -28.60 21.51
CA VAL A 89 9.95 -29.68 21.72
C VAL A 89 9.85 -30.23 23.14
N GLY A 90 9.63 -29.37 24.14
CA GLY A 90 9.44 -29.81 25.53
C GLY A 90 8.13 -30.56 25.78
N LEU A 91 7.04 -30.21 25.09
CA LEU A 91 5.74 -30.87 25.24
C LEU A 91 5.64 -32.21 24.49
N PHE A 92 6.34 -32.35 23.36
CA PHE A 92 6.22 -33.50 22.46
C PHE A 92 7.52 -34.31 22.35
N ASP A 93 8.24 -34.45 23.47
CA ASP A 93 9.50 -35.20 23.51
C ASP A 93 9.29 -36.64 22.97
N GLY A 94 10.12 -37.03 22.00
CA GLY A 94 10.04 -38.32 21.31
C GLY A 94 8.90 -38.52 20.30
N GLN A 95 7.97 -37.56 20.12
CA GLN A 95 6.80 -37.71 19.23
C GLN A 95 6.90 -36.80 17.99
N ALA A 96 7.76 -37.19 17.03
CA ALA A 96 8.04 -36.41 15.81
C ALA A 96 6.77 -36.00 15.03
N ALA A 97 5.77 -36.87 14.93
CA ALA A 97 4.53 -36.58 14.22
C ALA A 97 3.73 -35.44 14.86
N LEU A 98 3.59 -35.43 16.19
CA LEU A 98 2.90 -34.35 16.89
C LEU A 98 3.68 -33.04 16.81
N LEU A 99 5.02 -33.09 16.93
CA LEU A 99 5.86 -31.90 16.78
C LEU A 99 5.66 -31.25 15.41
N LEU A 100 5.67 -32.04 14.32
CA LEU A 100 5.44 -31.53 12.97
C LEU A 100 4.05 -30.92 12.78
N ILE A 101 3.01 -31.54 13.34
CA ILE A 101 1.64 -31.00 13.30
C ILE A 101 1.55 -29.68 14.08
N SER A 102 2.12 -29.61 15.28
CA SER A 102 2.14 -28.39 16.08
C SER A 102 2.92 -27.26 15.40
N LEU A 103 4.08 -27.56 14.81
CA LEU A 103 4.85 -26.60 14.02
C LEU A 103 4.07 -26.11 12.80
N ALA A 104 3.37 -27.01 12.09
CA ALA A 104 2.57 -26.63 10.93
C ALA A 104 1.39 -25.74 11.31
N LEU A 105 0.69 -26.04 12.40
CA LEU A 105 -0.36 -25.19 12.93
C LEU A 105 0.19 -23.82 13.35
N TRP A 106 1.34 -23.79 14.03
CA TRP A 106 2.00 -22.55 14.42
C TRP A 106 2.41 -21.70 13.21
N VAL A 107 3.01 -22.31 12.19
CA VAL A 107 3.36 -21.65 10.92
C VAL A 107 2.11 -21.15 10.21
N GLY A 108 1.01 -21.90 10.25
CA GLY A 108 -0.27 -21.49 9.71
C GLY A 108 -0.85 -20.26 10.42
N VAL A 109 -0.87 -20.25 11.75
CA VAL A 109 -1.31 -19.10 12.57
C VAL A 109 -0.41 -17.89 12.31
N CYS A 110 0.90 -18.09 12.30
CA CYS A 110 1.87 -17.05 11.99
C CYS A 110 1.68 -16.47 10.59
N THR A 111 1.52 -17.31 9.57
CA THR A 111 1.32 -16.84 8.19
C THR A 111 -0.04 -16.15 8.03
N GLY A 112 -1.10 -16.66 8.67
CA GLY A 112 -2.40 -15.99 8.72
C GLY A 112 -2.31 -14.62 9.40
N GLY A 113 -1.65 -14.53 10.55
CA GLY A 113 -1.37 -13.26 11.23
C GLY A 113 -0.56 -12.30 10.36
N ALA A 114 0.46 -12.80 9.66
CA ALA A 114 1.30 -12.00 8.77
C ALA A 114 0.50 -11.37 7.61
N THR A 115 -0.43 -12.11 7.03
CA THR A 115 -1.32 -11.58 5.99
C THR A 115 -2.38 -10.64 6.54
N LEU A 116 -2.80 -10.79 7.81
CA LEU A 116 -3.76 -9.91 8.46
C LEU A 116 -3.19 -8.52 8.74
N TYR A 117 -1.98 -8.47 9.28
CA TYR A 117 -1.27 -7.23 9.61
C TYR A 117 -0.30 -6.88 8.50
N ARG A 118 -0.67 -5.97 7.58
CA ARG A 118 0.16 -5.60 6.41
C ARG A 118 1.31 -4.63 6.69
N ASP A 119 1.42 -4.18 7.93
CA ASP A 119 2.52 -3.32 8.37
C ASP A 119 3.77 -4.16 8.66
N SER A 120 4.84 -3.55 9.15
CA SER A 120 6.08 -4.25 9.51
C SER A 120 5.91 -5.36 10.56
N ARG A 121 4.76 -5.39 11.25
CA ARG A 121 4.31 -6.50 12.11
C ARG A 121 4.17 -7.82 11.34
N SER A 122 3.79 -7.77 10.05
CA SER A 122 3.72 -8.94 9.16
C SER A 122 5.01 -9.76 9.23
N TYR A 123 6.13 -9.04 9.21
CA TYR A 123 7.46 -9.62 9.20
C TYR A 123 7.78 -10.37 10.49
N ALA A 124 7.38 -9.85 11.66
CA ALA A 124 7.56 -10.54 12.95
C ALA A 124 6.81 -11.87 13.00
N PHE A 125 5.58 -11.91 12.48
CA PHE A 125 4.79 -13.14 12.43
C PHE A 125 5.44 -14.20 11.54
N VAL A 126 5.82 -13.86 10.31
CA VAL A 126 6.49 -14.83 9.41
C VAL A 126 7.79 -15.35 10.02
N LEU A 127 8.56 -14.46 10.64
CA LEU A 127 9.82 -14.82 11.26
C LEU A 127 9.63 -15.74 12.47
N SER A 128 8.61 -15.50 13.30
CA SER A 128 8.26 -16.39 14.41
C SER A 128 8.01 -17.82 13.95
N GLY A 129 7.28 -18.00 12.85
CA GLY A 129 7.04 -19.32 12.25
C GLY A 129 8.33 -19.96 11.72
N TYR A 130 9.14 -19.21 10.96
CA TYR A 130 10.41 -19.70 10.43
C TYR A 130 11.40 -20.10 11.53
N THR A 131 11.63 -19.20 12.50
CA THR A 131 12.58 -19.45 13.60
C THR A 131 12.18 -20.69 14.39
N ALA A 132 10.87 -20.89 14.63
CA ALA A 132 10.38 -22.09 15.29
C ALA A 132 10.78 -23.37 14.54
N CYS A 133 10.58 -23.42 13.22
CA CYS A 133 10.99 -24.57 12.40
C CYS A 133 12.51 -24.75 12.34
N MET A 134 13.27 -23.66 12.25
CA MET A 134 14.73 -23.70 12.14
C MET A 134 15.40 -24.24 13.43
N ILE A 135 14.75 -24.07 14.58
CA ILE A 135 15.22 -24.60 15.88
C ILE A 135 14.68 -26.00 16.12
N ALA A 136 13.38 -26.22 15.92
CA ALA A 136 12.72 -27.46 16.31
C ALA A 136 13.03 -28.64 15.36
N LEU A 137 13.18 -28.42 14.05
CA LEU A 137 13.43 -29.52 13.10
C LEU A 137 14.82 -30.15 13.28
N PRO A 138 15.93 -29.41 13.44
CA PRO A 138 17.21 -30.02 13.76
C PRO A 138 17.23 -30.70 15.14
N ALA A 139 16.43 -30.21 16.10
CA ALA A 139 16.32 -30.78 17.43
C ALA A 139 15.48 -32.08 17.49
N LEU A 140 14.83 -32.50 16.38
CA LEU A 140 13.99 -33.70 16.32
C LEU A 140 14.68 -34.96 16.86
N ASN A 141 15.96 -35.15 16.50
CA ASN A 141 16.74 -36.33 16.90
C ASN A 141 17.56 -36.09 18.18
N HIS A 142 17.69 -34.84 18.61
CA HIS A 142 18.47 -34.45 19.79
C HIS A 142 17.74 -33.36 20.59
N PRO A 143 16.65 -33.70 21.32
CA PRO A 143 15.80 -32.72 21.99
C PRO A 143 16.55 -31.83 22.99
N LEU A 144 17.57 -32.37 23.67
CA LEU A 144 18.40 -31.61 24.63
C LEU A 144 19.19 -30.45 23.99
N ALA A 145 19.42 -30.49 22.67
CA ALA A 145 20.14 -29.43 21.97
C ALA A 145 19.27 -28.18 21.69
N VAL A 146 17.94 -28.28 21.88
CA VAL A 146 16.98 -27.22 21.50
C VAL A 146 17.28 -25.87 22.18
N PHE A 147 17.70 -25.89 23.44
CA PHE A 147 18.02 -24.67 24.19
C PHE A 147 19.24 -23.97 23.61
N ASN A 148 20.31 -24.71 23.34
CA ASN A 148 21.52 -24.17 22.73
C ASN A 148 21.23 -23.61 21.34
N LEU A 149 20.48 -24.34 20.51
CA LEU A 149 20.04 -23.86 19.20
C LEU A 149 19.24 -22.55 19.30
N ALA A 150 18.35 -22.43 20.28
CA ALA A 150 17.58 -21.21 20.49
C ALA A 150 18.46 -20.02 20.92
N VAL A 151 19.39 -20.23 21.87
CA VAL A 151 20.32 -19.20 22.33
C VAL A 151 21.22 -18.75 21.19
N THR A 152 21.82 -19.68 20.45
CA THR A 152 22.67 -19.42 19.28
C THR A 152 21.93 -18.58 18.23
N ARG A 153 20.66 -18.89 17.94
CA ARG A 153 19.87 -18.09 16.99
C ARG A 153 19.59 -16.68 17.47
N VAL A 154 19.24 -16.51 18.75
CA VAL A 154 18.96 -15.19 19.32
C VAL A 154 20.23 -14.33 19.34
N SER A 155 21.38 -14.90 19.73
CA SER A 155 22.65 -14.17 19.81
C SER A 155 23.17 -13.78 18.42
N GLU A 156 23.16 -14.69 17.45
CA GLU A 156 23.60 -14.44 16.07
C GLU A 156 22.76 -13.36 15.38
N ILE A 157 21.44 -13.45 15.49
CA ILE A 157 20.52 -12.48 14.88
C ILE A 157 20.70 -11.12 15.55
N SER A 158 20.83 -11.08 16.87
CA SER A 158 21.04 -9.82 17.61
C SER A 158 22.36 -9.16 17.23
N LEU A 159 23.43 -9.94 17.06
CA LEU A 159 24.73 -9.43 16.63
C LEU A 159 24.66 -8.82 15.21
N GLY A 160 24.05 -9.55 14.26
CA GLY A 160 23.87 -9.05 12.89
C GLY A 160 23.07 -7.73 12.86
N ILE A 161 22.01 -7.65 13.66
CA ILE A 161 21.19 -6.43 13.81
C ILE A 161 22.00 -5.29 14.41
N LEU A 162 22.75 -5.53 15.50
CA LEU A 162 23.55 -4.52 16.17
C LEU A 162 24.59 -3.92 15.22
N CYS A 163 25.35 -4.77 14.50
CA CYS A 163 26.33 -4.32 13.52
C CYS A 163 25.67 -3.51 12.40
N CYS A 164 24.53 -3.96 11.89
CA CYS A 164 23.77 -3.26 10.85
C CYS A 164 23.30 -1.88 11.32
N ALA A 165 22.71 -1.79 12.52
CA ALA A 165 22.24 -0.54 13.11
C ALA A 165 23.39 0.45 13.31
N VAL A 166 24.48 0.03 13.97
CA VAL A 166 25.65 0.88 14.23
C VAL A 166 26.21 1.42 12.92
N ILE A 167 26.49 0.57 11.95
CA ILE A 167 27.15 1.01 10.71
C ILE A 167 26.25 1.93 9.89
N ASN A 168 24.95 1.67 9.88
CA ASN A 168 24.00 2.44 9.10
C ASN A 168 23.64 3.80 9.75
N ASP A 169 23.81 3.93 11.08
CA ASP A 169 23.67 5.18 11.81
C ASP A 169 24.96 6.02 11.77
N PHE A 170 26.14 5.40 11.81
CA PHE A 170 27.43 6.12 11.80
C PHE A 170 27.88 6.55 10.41
N ILE A 171 27.68 5.72 9.37
CA ILE A 171 28.15 6.01 8.01
C ILE A 171 27.02 6.69 7.24
N PHE A 172 27.05 8.02 7.08
CA PHE A 172 26.06 8.82 6.33
C PHE A 172 24.58 8.49 6.67
N PRO A 173 24.09 8.82 7.88
CA PRO A 173 22.71 8.54 8.27
C PRO A 173 21.74 9.24 7.32
N ARG A 174 20.94 8.43 6.60
CA ARG A 174 19.93 8.94 5.69
C ARG A 174 18.57 8.79 6.35
N HIS A 175 18.12 9.88 6.95
CA HIS A 175 16.85 9.93 7.65
C HIS A 175 15.69 9.82 6.66
N GLN A 176 14.85 8.82 6.85
CA GLN A 176 13.58 8.64 6.17
C GLN A 176 12.64 9.83 6.34
N ALA A 177 12.82 10.62 7.40
CA ALA A 177 12.13 11.89 7.61
C ALA A 177 12.28 12.88 6.43
N ASP A 178 13.46 12.97 5.81
CA ASP A 178 13.69 13.90 4.69
C ASP A 178 12.94 13.47 3.43
N LEU A 179 12.85 12.15 3.20
CA LEU A 179 12.06 11.62 2.10
C LEU A 179 10.57 11.88 2.31
N VAL A 180 10.06 11.66 3.52
CA VAL A 180 8.66 11.93 3.85
C VAL A 180 8.32 13.39 3.53
N VAL A 181 9.18 14.35 3.89
CA VAL A 181 8.99 15.77 3.55
C VAL A 181 9.03 16.00 2.03
N ARG A 182 9.97 15.39 1.30
CA ARG A 182 10.04 15.49 -0.17
C ARG A 182 8.80 14.90 -0.84
N THR A 183 8.27 13.78 -0.34
CA THR A 183 7.07 13.13 -0.84
C THR A 183 5.82 13.98 -0.58
N VAL A 184 5.67 14.53 0.62
CA VAL A 184 4.56 15.45 0.97
C VAL A 184 4.60 16.68 0.05
N ARG A 185 5.78 17.26 -0.14
CA ARG A 185 6.00 18.39 -1.06
C ARG A 185 5.63 18.06 -2.50
N GLY A 186 6.16 16.94 -3.03
CA GLY A 186 5.88 16.50 -4.39
C GLY A 186 4.40 16.21 -4.63
N ARG A 187 3.68 15.70 -3.62
CA ARG A 187 2.24 15.48 -3.69
C ARG A 187 1.44 16.75 -3.72
N TYR A 188 1.71 17.67 -2.80
CA TYR A 188 1.02 18.95 -2.78
C TYR A 188 1.16 19.62 -4.16
N HIS A 189 2.40 19.73 -4.65
CA HIS A 189 2.68 20.34 -5.94
C HIS A 189 1.99 19.60 -7.10
N GLY A 190 2.12 18.27 -7.17
CA GLY A 190 1.54 17.47 -8.25
C GLY A 190 0.01 17.44 -8.24
N PHE A 191 -0.62 17.51 -7.07
CA PHE A 191 -2.07 17.58 -6.96
C PHE A 191 -2.62 18.95 -7.35
N VAL A 192 -1.98 20.03 -6.91
CA VAL A 192 -2.37 21.38 -7.31
C VAL A 192 -2.25 21.57 -8.82
N LEU A 193 -1.16 21.06 -9.44
CA LEU A 193 -1.01 21.04 -10.89
C LEU A 193 -2.16 20.30 -11.58
N LEU A 194 -2.48 19.10 -11.11
CA LEU A 194 -3.58 18.30 -11.67
C LEU A 194 -4.92 19.06 -11.59
N CYS A 195 -5.23 19.67 -10.45
CA CYS A 195 -6.44 20.45 -10.29
C CYS A 195 -6.48 21.64 -11.25
N GLN A 196 -5.36 22.34 -11.42
CA GLN A 196 -5.25 23.47 -12.34
C GLN A 196 -5.44 23.04 -13.81
N GLU A 197 -4.76 21.99 -14.25
CA GLU A 197 -4.88 21.45 -15.61
C GLU A 197 -6.31 20.98 -15.91
N ALA A 198 -6.99 20.40 -14.94
CA ALA A 198 -8.34 19.88 -15.12
C ALA A 198 -9.39 21.00 -15.15
N LEU A 199 -9.28 21.98 -14.23
CA LEU A 199 -10.16 23.15 -14.19
C LEU A 199 -10.00 24.04 -15.42
N THR A 200 -8.80 24.06 -16.01
CA THR A 200 -8.51 24.77 -17.28
C THR A 200 -8.75 23.93 -18.54
N GLN A 201 -9.42 22.78 -18.39
CA GLN A 201 -9.87 21.90 -19.48
C GLN A 201 -8.79 21.23 -20.33
N ARG A 202 -7.62 20.93 -19.78
CA ARG A 202 -6.49 20.34 -20.53
C ARG A 202 -6.27 18.85 -20.30
N LEU A 203 -7.10 18.19 -19.50
CA LEU A 203 -6.92 16.78 -19.11
C LEU A 203 -8.00 15.86 -19.67
N ASP A 204 -7.57 14.68 -20.10
CA ASP A 204 -8.40 13.56 -20.53
C ASP A 204 -8.76 12.63 -19.35
N ALA A 205 -9.92 11.97 -19.41
CA ALA A 205 -10.46 11.11 -18.36
C ALA A 205 -9.51 9.97 -17.98
N ALA A 206 -8.85 9.35 -18.98
CA ALA A 206 -7.88 8.28 -18.76
C ALA A 206 -6.65 8.75 -17.97
N THR A 207 -6.22 10.00 -18.17
CA THR A 207 -5.09 10.60 -17.46
C THR A 207 -5.42 10.85 -15.99
N LEU A 208 -6.69 11.20 -15.71
CA LEU A 208 -7.18 11.38 -14.35
C LEU A 208 -7.26 10.06 -13.58
N GLU A 209 -7.81 9.00 -14.19
CA GLU A 209 -7.86 7.67 -13.56
C GLU A 209 -6.46 7.13 -13.24
N ALA A 210 -5.52 7.26 -14.19
CA ALA A 210 -4.14 6.87 -13.98
C ALA A 210 -3.49 7.65 -12.83
N THR A 211 -3.80 8.94 -12.71
CA THR A 211 -3.29 9.79 -11.63
C THR A 211 -3.91 9.45 -10.27
N GLN A 212 -5.20 9.11 -10.23
CA GLN A 212 -5.90 8.63 -9.02
C GLN A 212 -5.27 7.35 -8.47
N LEU A 213 -4.95 6.39 -9.35
CA LEU A 213 -4.23 5.17 -8.99
C LEU A 213 -2.82 5.46 -8.47
N ARG A 214 -2.12 6.42 -9.10
CA ARG A 214 -0.80 6.87 -8.65
C ARG A 214 -0.88 7.45 -7.24
N PHE A 215 -1.85 8.32 -6.95
CA PHE A 215 -2.03 8.88 -5.62
C PHE A 215 -2.39 7.83 -4.57
N ALA A 216 -3.24 6.85 -4.89
CA ALA A 216 -3.55 5.75 -3.97
C ALA A 216 -2.30 4.92 -3.63
N SER A 217 -1.45 4.61 -4.62
CA SER A 217 -0.15 3.96 -4.43
C SER A 217 0.78 4.80 -3.57
N ASP A 218 0.87 6.09 -3.88
CA ASP A 218 1.72 7.01 -3.16
C ASP A 218 1.29 7.06 -1.69
N ILE A 219 0.00 7.23 -1.37
CA ILE A 219 -0.52 7.26 0.01
C ILE A 219 -0.03 6.05 0.80
N ALA A 220 -0.16 4.84 0.24
CA ALA A 220 0.32 3.63 0.90
C ALA A 220 1.85 3.66 1.11
N ALA A 221 2.61 4.18 0.14
CA ALA A 221 4.06 4.34 0.28
C ALA A 221 4.47 5.38 1.34
N LEU A 222 3.70 6.46 1.54
CA LEU A 222 3.94 7.44 2.60
C LEU A 222 3.61 6.87 3.97
N GLU A 223 2.53 6.09 4.09
CA GLU A 223 2.16 5.45 5.34
C GLU A 223 3.20 4.41 5.77
N ALA A 224 3.67 3.59 4.83
CA ALA A 224 4.83 2.71 5.05
C ALA A 224 6.10 3.50 5.38
N GLY A 225 6.31 4.65 4.73
CA GLY A 225 7.42 5.54 4.99
C GLY A 225 7.39 6.17 6.40
N ARG A 226 6.20 6.50 6.89
CA ARG A 226 5.94 7.05 8.22
C ARG A 226 6.21 6.02 9.31
N ALA A 227 5.76 4.77 9.12
CA ALA A 227 5.99 3.68 10.08
C ALA A 227 7.49 3.48 10.35
N ALA A 228 8.31 3.57 9.30
CA ALA A 228 9.75 3.45 9.43
C ALA A 228 10.43 4.73 9.97
N ALA A 229 9.93 5.93 9.63
CA ALA A 229 10.40 7.20 10.20
C ALA A 229 10.10 7.35 11.70
N PHE A 230 9.09 6.64 12.22
CA PHE A 230 8.77 6.58 13.65
C PHE A 230 9.96 6.08 14.47
N PHE A 231 10.78 5.18 13.92
CA PHE A 231 11.93 4.58 14.60
C PHE A 231 13.19 5.47 14.60
N GLU A 232 13.23 6.57 13.83
CA GLU A 232 14.43 7.41 13.67
C GLU A 232 14.48 8.69 14.54
N ALA A 233 13.35 9.26 15.00
CA ALA A 233 13.36 10.63 15.55
C ALA A 233 12.49 10.83 16.81
N GLY A 234 13.03 11.42 17.88
CA GLY A 234 12.33 11.61 19.18
C GLY A 234 11.08 12.51 19.22
N ASN A 235 10.80 13.32 18.18
CA ASN A 235 9.59 14.18 18.09
C ASN A 235 8.43 13.51 17.33
N VAL A 236 8.18 12.26 17.68
CA VAL A 236 7.38 11.28 16.91
C VAL A 236 5.90 11.66 16.74
N ARG A 237 5.24 12.10 17.83
CA ARG A 237 3.77 12.20 17.87
C ARG A 237 3.23 13.42 17.12
N ALA A 238 3.86 14.59 17.29
CA ALA A 238 3.40 15.83 16.66
C ALA A 238 3.51 15.78 15.13
N ARG A 239 4.63 15.25 14.60
CA ARG A 239 4.81 15.04 13.15
C ARG A 239 3.86 13.96 12.60
N SER A 240 3.62 12.88 13.34
CA SER A 240 2.67 11.83 12.91
C SER A 240 1.25 12.37 12.78
N ASN A 241 0.79 13.19 13.74
CA ASN A 241 -0.55 13.79 13.68
C ASN A 241 -0.69 14.76 12.49
N GLN A 242 0.32 15.60 12.22
CA GLN A 242 0.33 16.48 11.05
C GLN A 242 0.30 15.71 9.72
N LEU A 243 1.02 14.58 9.63
CA LEU A 243 0.98 13.69 8.46
C LEU A 243 -0.40 13.05 8.27
N HIS A 244 -1.05 12.61 9.36
CA HIS A 244 -2.41 12.08 9.28
C HIS A 244 -3.43 13.16 8.89
N ALA A 245 -3.30 14.38 9.43
CA ALA A 245 -4.10 15.53 9.03
C ALA A 245 -3.92 15.84 7.54
N PHE A 246 -2.68 15.88 7.05
CA PHE A 246 -2.36 16.11 5.64
C PHE A 246 -2.97 15.04 4.73
N ASN A 247 -2.85 13.76 5.11
CA ASN A 247 -3.46 12.68 4.34
C ASN A 247 -4.99 12.79 4.37
N ALA A 248 -5.60 13.10 5.52
CA ALA A 248 -7.05 13.22 5.64
C ALA A 248 -7.60 14.36 4.76
N THR A 249 -6.98 15.54 4.79
CA THR A 249 -7.39 16.69 3.98
C THR A 249 -7.08 16.49 2.51
N PHE A 250 -5.95 15.85 2.16
CA PHE A 250 -5.66 15.42 0.80
C PHE A 250 -6.73 14.49 0.25
N MET A 251 -7.15 13.50 1.03
CA MET A 251 -8.18 12.53 0.62
C MET A 251 -9.54 13.19 0.41
N ALA A 252 -9.91 14.13 1.29
CA ALA A 252 -11.14 14.90 1.16
C ALA A 252 -11.12 15.74 -0.12
N ALA A 253 -10.05 16.52 -0.32
CA ALA A 253 -9.86 17.33 -1.52
C ALA A 253 -9.84 16.49 -2.81
N LEU A 254 -9.12 15.36 -2.82
CA LEU A 254 -9.05 14.45 -3.98
C LEU A 254 -10.41 13.85 -4.32
N THR A 255 -11.21 13.49 -3.31
CA THR A 255 -12.56 12.96 -3.54
C THR A 255 -13.44 14.04 -4.15
N THR A 256 -13.49 15.22 -3.53
CA THR A 256 -14.35 16.31 -3.98
C THR A 256 -13.95 16.79 -5.37
N PHE A 257 -12.65 16.85 -5.66
CA PHE A 257 -12.13 17.14 -6.99
C PHE A 257 -12.60 16.12 -8.03
N HIS A 258 -12.57 14.83 -7.71
CA HIS A 258 -13.03 13.79 -8.64
C HIS A 258 -14.52 13.93 -8.96
N THR A 259 -15.35 14.12 -7.92
CA THR A 259 -16.80 14.35 -8.12
C THR A 259 -17.08 15.63 -8.92
N LEU A 260 -16.29 16.69 -8.68
CA LEU A 260 -16.40 17.95 -9.43
C LEU A 260 -16.01 17.74 -10.90
N HIS A 261 -14.91 17.03 -11.17
CA HIS A 261 -14.45 16.76 -12.52
C HIS A 261 -15.48 15.97 -13.33
N ARG A 262 -16.09 14.94 -12.71
CA ARG A 262 -17.15 14.17 -13.34
C ARG A 262 -18.36 15.05 -13.69
N GLN A 263 -18.71 15.97 -12.81
CA GLN A 263 -19.77 16.94 -13.09
C GLN A 263 -19.37 17.91 -14.23
N MET A 264 -18.11 18.35 -14.28
CA MET A 264 -17.59 19.16 -15.39
C MET A 264 -17.64 18.42 -16.73
N GLU A 265 -17.33 17.12 -16.76
CA GLU A 265 -17.45 16.31 -17.97
C GLU A 265 -18.90 16.19 -18.44
N ARG A 266 -19.85 16.03 -17.52
CA ARG A 266 -21.29 15.98 -17.87
C ARG A 266 -21.75 17.30 -18.47
N LEU A 267 -21.42 18.42 -17.84
CA LEU A 267 -21.67 19.76 -18.37
C LEU A 267 -21.06 19.92 -19.78
N ARG A 268 -19.88 19.35 -20.04
CA ARG A 268 -19.24 19.40 -21.36
C ARG A 268 -19.96 18.55 -22.42
N ARG A 269 -20.53 17.40 -22.03
CA ARG A 269 -21.20 16.48 -22.97
C ARG A 269 -22.54 17.00 -23.48
N ASP A 270 -23.15 17.96 -22.78
CA ASP A 270 -24.37 18.62 -23.22
C ASP A 270 -24.08 20.07 -23.70
N PRO A 271 -23.65 20.24 -24.97
CA PRO A 271 -23.35 21.56 -25.52
C PRO A 271 -24.60 22.43 -25.74
N ALA A 272 -25.81 21.88 -25.62
CA ALA A 272 -27.06 22.63 -25.73
C ALA A 272 -27.43 23.33 -24.41
N SER A 273 -26.83 22.91 -23.29
CA SER A 273 -27.03 23.52 -21.98
C SER A 273 -26.36 24.90 -21.87
N PRO A 274 -26.99 25.90 -21.24
CA PRO A 274 -26.36 27.19 -20.94
C PRO A 274 -25.37 27.11 -19.77
N LEU A 275 -25.33 26.01 -19.03
CA LEU A 275 -24.51 25.86 -17.83
C LEU A 275 -22.99 25.94 -18.05
N PRO A 276 -22.40 25.39 -19.14
CA PRO A 276 -20.96 25.45 -19.34
C PRO A 276 -20.42 26.89 -19.41
N SER A 277 -21.12 27.79 -20.10
CA SER A 277 -20.71 29.19 -20.24
C SER A 277 -20.76 29.95 -18.91
N LEU A 278 -21.70 29.61 -18.02
CA LEU A 278 -21.79 30.18 -16.67
C LEU A 278 -20.67 29.67 -15.75
N PHE A 279 -20.31 28.38 -15.84
CA PHE A 279 -19.34 27.77 -14.93
C PHE A 279 -17.87 27.90 -15.38
N TYR A 280 -17.56 28.01 -16.68
CA TYR A 280 -16.16 28.11 -17.14
C TYR A 280 -15.36 29.27 -16.52
N PRO A 281 -15.90 30.50 -16.42
CA PRO A 281 -15.20 31.60 -15.75
C PRO A 281 -14.95 31.29 -14.27
N LEU A 282 -15.89 30.63 -13.60
CA LEU A 282 -15.79 30.26 -12.19
C LEU A 282 -14.71 29.20 -11.95
N PHE A 283 -14.62 28.20 -12.83
CA PHE A 283 -13.55 27.19 -12.79
C PHE A 283 -12.17 27.81 -13.02
N GLN A 284 -12.06 28.76 -13.96
CA GLN A 284 -10.81 29.48 -14.20
C GLN A 284 -10.40 30.34 -13.00
N ARG A 285 -11.36 31.03 -12.36
CA ARG A 285 -11.12 31.81 -11.14
C ARG A 285 -10.64 30.92 -9.98
N ALA A 286 -11.26 29.75 -9.79
CA ALA A 286 -10.83 28.76 -8.83
C ALA A 286 -9.42 28.22 -9.16
N ALA A 287 -9.12 27.94 -10.43
CA ALA A 287 -7.81 27.47 -10.88
C ALA A 287 -6.70 28.51 -10.64
N ALA A 288 -6.99 29.79 -10.86
CA ALA A 288 -6.05 30.89 -10.62
C ALA A 288 -5.73 31.08 -9.12
N ALA A 289 -6.66 30.73 -8.23
CA ALA A 289 -6.45 30.81 -6.79
C ALA A 289 -5.46 29.74 -6.28
N LEU A 290 -5.30 28.64 -7.02
CA LEU A 290 -4.49 27.48 -6.63
C LEU A 290 -2.99 27.65 -6.91
N SER A 291 -2.59 28.63 -7.72
CA SER A 291 -1.19 28.86 -8.09
C SER A 291 -0.75 30.29 -7.78
N ASN A 292 0.57 30.46 -7.59
CA ASN A 292 1.22 31.76 -7.53
C ASN A 292 1.67 32.17 -8.95
N ASP A 293 2.22 33.37 -9.11
CA ASP A 293 2.61 33.90 -10.43
C ASP A 293 3.70 33.03 -11.12
N ASP A 294 4.51 32.31 -10.33
CA ASP A 294 5.53 31.35 -10.79
C ASP A 294 5.02 29.88 -10.86
N GLY A 295 3.70 29.68 -10.71
CA GLY A 295 3.05 28.37 -10.67
C GLY A 295 2.76 27.84 -9.24
N PRO A 296 2.43 26.54 -9.10
CA PRO A 296 2.07 25.97 -7.81
C PRO A 296 3.25 25.94 -6.82
N ALA A 297 2.95 26.25 -5.56
CA ALA A 297 3.93 26.32 -4.49
C ALA A 297 4.79 25.03 -4.40
N ARG A 298 6.11 25.20 -4.43
CA ARG A 298 7.09 24.12 -4.36
C ARG A 298 7.53 23.84 -2.95
N THR A 299 7.24 24.73 -1.99
CA THR A 299 7.59 24.56 -0.58
C THR A 299 6.45 24.97 0.33
N ALA A 300 6.45 24.51 1.58
CA ALA A 300 5.46 24.92 2.58
C ALA A 300 5.52 26.44 2.89
N LEU A 301 6.67 27.09 2.63
CA LEU A 301 6.82 28.54 2.69
C LEU A 301 6.03 29.25 1.58
N GLU A 302 6.12 28.74 0.36
CA GLU A 302 5.44 29.31 -0.81
C GLU A 302 3.92 29.05 -0.81
N ALA A 303 3.41 28.18 0.06
CA ALA A 303 1.99 27.87 0.17
C ALA A 303 1.17 28.96 0.88
N GLY A 304 1.81 29.85 1.65
CA GLY A 304 1.14 30.96 2.35
C GLY A 304 0.41 31.93 1.41
N PRO A 305 1.05 32.43 0.34
CA PRO A 305 0.38 33.23 -0.69
C PRO A 305 -0.81 32.53 -1.34
N THR A 306 -0.71 31.22 -1.62
CA THR A 306 -1.81 30.42 -2.17
C THR A 306 -2.98 30.35 -1.20
N LEU A 307 -2.71 30.19 0.11
CA LEU A 307 -3.74 30.21 1.15
C LEU A 307 -4.49 31.55 1.17
N ALA A 308 -3.75 32.67 1.14
CA ALA A 308 -4.35 34.01 1.12
C ALA A 308 -5.19 34.27 -0.14
N ARG A 309 -4.79 33.74 -1.31
CA ARG A 309 -5.59 33.80 -2.54
C ARG A 309 -6.89 33.01 -2.41
N LEU A 310 -6.84 31.81 -1.82
CA LEU A 310 -8.04 31.01 -1.55
C LEU A 310 -8.98 31.72 -0.55
N ASP A 311 -8.43 32.37 0.49
CA ASP A 311 -9.20 33.20 1.42
C ASP A 311 -9.96 34.32 0.72
N ALA A 312 -9.30 35.02 -0.20
CA ALA A 312 -9.89 36.12 -0.96
C ALA A 312 -10.96 35.65 -1.98
N VAL A 313 -10.77 34.48 -2.59
CA VAL A 313 -11.68 33.97 -3.63
C VAL A 313 -12.96 33.38 -3.05
N ARG A 314 -12.93 32.78 -1.86
CA ARG A 314 -14.12 32.16 -1.22
C ARG A 314 -15.37 33.07 -1.16
N PRO A 315 -15.31 34.31 -0.63
CA PRO A 315 -16.48 35.18 -0.59
C PRO A 315 -16.90 35.66 -1.98
N GLY A 316 -15.95 35.99 -2.85
CA GLY A 316 -16.24 36.43 -4.23
C GLY A 316 -16.91 35.33 -5.06
N LEU A 317 -16.48 34.09 -4.92
CA LEU A 317 -17.05 32.95 -5.64
C LEU A 317 -18.52 32.70 -5.27
N ARG A 318 -18.89 32.89 -3.99
CA ARG A 318 -20.30 32.80 -3.55
C ARG A 318 -21.16 33.88 -4.20
N GLN A 319 -20.64 35.10 -4.33
CA GLN A 319 -21.33 36.20 -4.99
C GLN A 319 -21.48 35.96 -6.49
N ASP A 320 -20.43 35.50 -7.16
CA ASP A 320 -20.49 35.19 -8.59
C ASP A 320 -21.49 34.06 -8.88
N LEU A 321 -21.53 33.02 -8.02
CA LEU A 321 -22.50 31.92 -8.14
C LEU A 321 -23.94 32.41 -7.93
N ALA A 322 -24.16 33.36 -7.01
CA ALA A 322 -25.47 33.98 -6.84
C ALA A 322 -25.89 34.79 -8.08
N ALA A 323 -24.96 35.56 -8.68
CA ALA A 323 -25.21 36.29 -9.91
C ALA A 323 -25.48 35.35 -11.11
N ALA A 324 -24.73 34.26 -11.22
CA ALA A 324 -24.96 33.24 -12.26
C ALA A 324 -26.32 32.55 -12.07
N ARG A 325 -26.77 32.37 -10.82
CA ARG A 325 -28.10 31.85 -10.51
C ARG A 325 -29.20 32.80 -10.96
N GLU A 326 -29.05 34.11 -10.72
CA GLU A 326 -30.00 35.12 -11.19
C GLU A 326 -30.09 35.15 -12.72
N GLN A 327 -28.95 35.03 -13.42
CA GLN A 327 -28.92 34.92 -14.88
C GLN A 327 -29.66 33.69 -15.38
N LEU A 328 -29.53 32.55 -14.70
CA LEU A 328 -30.26 31.32 -15.03
C LEU A 328 -31.77 31.48 -14.76
N LEU A 329 -32.16 32.16 -13.67
CA LEU A 329 -33.57 32.39 -13.32
C LEU A 329 -34.25 33.43 -14.21
N ALA A 330 -33.49 34.29 -14.90
CA ALA A 330 -34.02 35.27 -15.84
C ALA A 330 -34.69 34.63 -17.07
N GLN A 331 -34.42 33.35 -17.34
CA GLN A 331 -35.03 32.59 -18.44
C GLN A 331 -35.83 31.40 -17.90
N PRO A 332 -36.97 31.04 -18.53
CA PRO A 332 -37.68 29.82 -18.20
C PRO A 332 -36.86 28.61 -18.64
N HIS A 333 -36.30 27.91 -17.67
CA HIS A 333 -35.57 26.65 -17.87
C HIS A 333 -36.22 25.52 -17.07
N ASP A 334 -36.01 24.30 -17.54
CA ASP A 334 -36.47 23.09 -16.85
C ASP A 334 -35.91 22.96 -15.44
N GLU A 335 -36.67 22.31 -14.56
CA GLU A 335 -36.28 22.08 -13.18
C GLU A 335 -35.00 21.23 -13.06
N SER A 336 -34.73 20.36 -14.05
CA SER A 336 -33.50 19.55 -14.15
C SER A 336 -32.24 20.42 -14.21
N LEU A 337 -32.24 21.46 -15.03
CA LEU A 337 -31.11 22.39 -15.19
C LEU A 337 -30.81 23.16 -13.91
N ARG A 338 -31.85 23.49 -13.12
CA ARG A 338 -31.68 24.16 -11.82
C ARG A 338 -31.00 23.25 -10.80
N ILE A 339 -31.39 21.97 -10.76
CA ILE A 339 -30.77 20.98 -9.89
C ILE A 339 -29.30 20.76 -10.27
N GLU A 340 -29.03 20.70 -11.57
CA GLU A 340 -27.66 20.53 -12.08
C GLU A 340 -26.78 21.74 -11.75
N PHE A 341 -27.31 22.96 -11.89
CA PHE A 341 -26.65 24.20 -11.46
C PHE A 341 -26.35 24.20 -9.96
N ASP A 342 -27.35 23.90 -9.12
CA ASP A 342 -27.18 23.88 -7.66
C ASP A 342 -26.15 22.83 -7.23
N THR A 343 -26.15 21.66 -7.89
CA THR A 343 -25.17 20.59 -7.63
C THR A 343 -23.76 21.00 -8.01
N ALA A 344 -23.57 21.59 -9.20
CA ALA A 344 -22.27 22.07 -9.64
C ALA A 344 -21.74 23.21 -8.76
N SER A 345 -22.62 24.10 -8.31
CA SER A 345 -22.31 25.20 -7.38
C SER A 345 -21.79 24.67 -6.04
N GLU A 346 -22.52 23.74 -5.41
CA GLU A 346 -22.15 23.14 -4.13
C GLU A 346 -20.82 22.37 -4.23
N LEU A 347 -20.61 21.60 -5.31
CA LEU A 347 -19.35 20.86 -5.52
C LEU A 347 -18.15 21.80 -5.69
N LEU A 348 -18.32 22.91 -6.42
CA LEU A 348 -17.27 23.90 -6.61
C LEU A 348 -16.91 24.62 -5.30
N LEU A 349 -17.92 25.06 -4.53
CA LEU A 349 -17.70 25.68 -3.22
C LEU A 349 -17.01 24.73 -2.25
N ARG A 350 -17.48 23.47 -2.20
CA ARG A 350 -16.87 22.43 -1.36
C ARG A 350 -15.43 22.15 -1.78
N PHE A 351 -15.13 22.09 -3.08
CA PHE A 351 -13.78 21.90 -3.58
C PHE A 351 -12.84 23.01 -3.11
N VAL A 352 -13.25 24.28 -3.23
CA VAL A 352 -12.43 25.41 -2.79
C VAL A 352 -12.19 25.39 -1.28
N GLU A 353 -13.19 25.00 -0.48
CA GLU A 353 -13.04 24.88 0.98
C GLU A 353 -12.10 23.73 1.39
N GLU A 354 -12.20 22.58 0.73
CA GLU A 354 -11.31 21.43 0.97
C GLU A 354 -9.87 21.75 0.53
N MET A 355 -9.70 22.46 -0.59
CA MET A 355 -8.38 22.94 -1.03
C MET A 355 -7.78 23.96 -0.07
N HIS A 356 -8.59 24.90 0.43
CA HIS A 356 -8.17 25.84 1.47
C HIS A 356 -7.68 25.08 2.72
N THR A 357 -8.45 24.11 3.22
CA THR A 357 -8.09 23.31 4.39
C THR A 357 -6.83 22.48 4.15
N PHE A 358 -6.69 21.89 2.97
CA PHE A 358 -5.50 21.15 2.55
C PHE A 358 -4.24 22.03 2.52
N THR A 359 -4.32 23.21 1.89
CA THR A 359 -3.23 24.19 1.83
C THR A 359 -2.89 24.74 3.22
N ALA A 360 -3.88 24.97 4.09
CA ALA A 360 -3.67 25.41 5.46
C ALA A 360 -2.88 24.38 6.28
N VAL A 361 -3.23 23.09 6.17
CA VAL A 361 -2.49 22.01 6.82
C VAL A 361 -1.07 21.89 6.27
N TYR A 362 -0.88 22.02 4.95
CA TYR A 362 0.46 21.99 4.34
C TYR A 362 1.34 23.18 4.79
N HIS A 363 0.78 24.39 4.84
CA HIS A 363 1.46 25.56 5.39
C HIS A 363 1.77 25.38 6.90
N GLY A 364 0.87 24.73 7.63
CA GLY A 364 0.98 24.40 9.06
C GLY A 364 2.16 23.49 9.43
N PHE A 365 2.78 22.77 8.47
CA PHE A 365 4.03 22.03 8.73
C PHE A 365 5.19 22.91 9.23
N ARG A 366 5.06 24.25 9.12
CA ARG A 366 5.99 25.22 9.71
C ARG A 366 5.86 25.37 11.23
N GLN A 367 4.66 25.17 11.78
CA GLN A 367 4.37 25.53 13.16
C GLN A 367 4.60 24.33 14.08
N ARG A 368 5.31 24.55 15.21
CA ARG A 368 5.46 23.57 16.29
C ARG A 368 4.13 23.21 16.97
N ASN A 369 3.05 23.93 16.65
CA ASN A 369 1.72 23.70 17.20
C ASN A 369 0.89 22.91 16.17
N PRO A 370 0.75 21.58 16.32
CA PRO A 370 -0.06 20.80 15.41
C PRO A 370 -1.53 21.22 15.58
N LEU A 371 -2.19 21.59 14.47
CA LEU A 371 -3.65 21.53 14.41
C LEU A 371 -4.04 20.10 14.79
N GLN A 372 -4.75 19.95 15.92
CA GLN A 372 -5.22 18.67 16.41
C GLN A 372 -6.39 18.21 15.54
N VAL A 373 -6.08 17.65 14.38
CA VAL A 373 -7.04 16.83 13.65
C VAL A 373 -6.91 15.42 14.21
N GLU A 374 -7.96 14.98 14.91
CA GLU A 374 -8.08 13.62 15.43
C GLU A 374 -8.25 12.66 14.23
N ALA A 375 -7.13 12.28 13.64
CA ALA A 375 -7.10 11.44 12.46
C ALA A 375 -6.80 10.00 12.86
N LEU A 376 -7.74 9.09 12.58
CA LEU A 376 -7.60 7.67 12.86
C LEU A 376 -6.43 7.07 12.07
N ALA A 377 -5.61 6.29 12.75
CA ALA A 377 -4.54 5.53 12.12
C ALA A 377 -5.11 4.60 11.03
N TYR A 378 -4.48 4.63 9.85
CA TYR A 378 -4.78 3.72 8.76
C TYR A 378 -4.46 2.28 9.19
N SER A 379 -5.45 1.38 9.15
CA SER A 379 -5.21 -0.06 9.35
C SER A 379 -5.68 -0.84 8.13
N ALA A 380 -4.75 -1.30 7.30
CA ALA A 380 -5.07 -2.18 6.19
C ALA A 380 -5.36 -3.59 6.73
N ARG A 381 -6.65 -3.96 6.87
CA ARG A 381 -7.04 -5.32 7.30
C ARG A 381 -7.35 -6.19 6.08
N THR A 382 -6.63 -7.27 5.85
CA THR A 382 -7.06 -8.23 4.82
C THR A 382 -8.35 -8.95 5.24
N PRO A 383 -9.18 -9.39 4.29
CA PRO A 383 -10.30 -10.28 4.60
C PRO A 383 -9.80 -11.54 5.31
N ALA A 384 -10.47 -11.95 6.39
CA ALA A 384 -10.08 -13.10 7.21
C ALA A 384 -9.97 -14.41 6.39
N ALA A 385 -10.78 -14.57 5.34
CA ALA A 385 -10.69 -15.72 4.44
C ALA A 385 -9.34 -15.84 3.73
N ILE A 386 -8.75 -14.71 3.29
CA ILE A 386 -7.43 -14.71 2.64
C ILE A 386 -6.34 -15.06 3.66
N ALA A 387 -6.51 -14.58 4.90
CA ALA A 387 -5.58 -14.88 5.98
C ALA A 387 -5.60 -16.36 6.38
N LEU A 388 -6.80 -16.93 6.54
CA LEU A 388 -6.96 -18.37 6.81
C LEU A 388 -6.44 -19.23 5.67
N ALA A 389 -6.73 -18.89 4.42
CA ALA A 389 -6.22 -19.61 3.27
C ALA A 389 -4.69 -19.57 3.16
N SER A 390 -4.08 -18.41 3.46
CA SER A 390 -2.63 -18.25 3.47
C SER A 390 -1.98 -19.05 4.61
N GLY A 391 -2.60 -19.05 5.78
CA GLY A 391 -2.21 -19.90 6.90
C GLY A 391 -2.29 -21.39 6.57
N ALA A 392 -3.43 -21.84 6.05
CA ALA A 392 -3.63 -23.23 5.63
C ALA A 392 -2.61 -23.65 4.56
N ARG A 393 -2.31 -22.78 3.57
CA ARG A 393 -1.30 -23.03 2.55
C ARG A 393 0.08 -23.28 3.15
N ALA A 394 0.53 -22.42 4.06
CA ALA A 394 1.84 -22.57 4.70
C ALA A 394 1.92 -23.82 5.59
N ALA A 395 0.86 -24.11 6.35
CA ALA A 395 0.76 -25.32 7.18
C ALA A 395 0.81 -26.61 6.32
N LEU A 396 0.03 -26.66 5.24
CA LEU A 396 0.02 -27.78 4.30
C LEU A 396 1.37 -27.93 3.59
N THR A 397 2.03 -26.83 3.23
CA THR A 397 3.37 -26.85 2.64
C THR A 397 4.37 -27.49 3.59
N LEU A 398 4.39 -27.08 4.87
CA LEU A 398 5.28 -27.70 5.86
C LEU A 398 4.97 -29.20 6.04
N LEU A 399 3.71 -29.57 6.28
CA LEU A 399 3.34 -30.97 6.54
C LEU A 399 3.70 -31.89 5.36
N THR A 400 3.29 -31.53 4.16
CA THR A 400 3.52 -32.36 2.96
C THR A 400 5.00 -32.53 2.67
N LEU A 401 5.79 -31.46 2.79
CA LEU A 401 7.23 -31.52 2.55
C LEU A 401 7.98 -32.22 3.68
N SER A 402 7.54 -32.06 4.95
CA SER A 402 8.11 -32.80 6.08
C SER A 402 7.84 -34.31 5.98
N VAL A 403 6.64 -34.72 5.54
CA VAL A 403 6.33 -36.12 5.26
C VAL A 403 7.19 -36.64 4.11
N ALA A 404 7.31 -35.88 3.02
CA ALA A 404 8.18 -36.26 1.90
C ALA A 404 9.64 -36.39 2.33
N TRP A 405 10.15 -35.48 3.17
CA TRP A 405 11.51 -35.55 3.71
C TRP A 405 11.73 -36.81 4.55
N TYR A 406 10.78 -37.15 5.42
CA TYR A 406 10.86 -38.36 6.25
C TYR A 406 11.01 -39.62 5.39
N TRP A 407 10.24 -39.75 4.31
CA TRP A 407 10.30 -40.91 3.40
C TRP A 407 11.50 -40.90 2.46
N LEU A 408 11.90 -39.72 1.97
CA LEU A 408 13.02 -39.60 1.05
C LEU A 408 14.36 -39.88 1.74
N ALA A 409 14.41 -39.74 3.07
CA ALA A 409 15.61 -39.89 3.90
C ALA A 409 16.83 -39.09 3.38
N TRP A 410 16.57 -38.04 2.59
CA TRP A 410 17.61 -37.21 1.99
C TRP A 410 18.03 -36.12 2.98
N PRO A 411 19.28 -36.10 3.48
CA PRO A 411 19.68 -35.18 4.55
C PRO A 411 19.49 -33.69 4.18
N SER A 412 19.88 -33.30 2.96
CA SER A 412 19.77 -31.91 2.48
C SER A 412 18.32 -31.45 2.25
N ALA A 413 17.35 -32.37 2.18
CA ALA A 413 15.94 -32.01 1.95
C ALA A 413 15.35 -31.19 3.11
N LEU A 414 15.90 -31.29 4.32
CA LEU A 414 15.49 -30.42 5.44
C LEU A 414 15.65 -28.93 5.08
N GLY A 415 16.74 -28.57 4.40
CA GLY A 415 16.96 -27.22 3.88
C GLY A 415 15.89 -26.81 2.88
N ALA A 416 15.45 -27.73 2.01
CA ALA A 416 14.36 -27.50 1.06
C ALA A 416 13.01 -27.25 1.76
N VAL A 417 12.68 -28.05 2.79
CA VAL A 417 11.45 -27.92 3.59
C VAL A 417 11.39 -26.55 4.27
N LEU A 418 12.48 -26.15 4.93
CA LEU A 418 12.59 -24.85 5.59
C LEU A 418 12.43 -23.72 4.58
N LEU A 419 13.19 -23.75 3.49
CA LEU A 419 13.16 -22.69 2.48
C LEU A 419 11.78 -22.57 1.83
N ALA A 420 11.14 -23.69 1.49
CA ALA A 420 9.81 -23.72 0.92
C ALA A 420 8.78 -23.07 1.84
N THR A 421 8.81 -23.43 3.13
CA THR A 421 7.90 -22.92 4.15
C THR A 421 8.08 -21.42 4.39
N ILE A 422 9.34 -20.95 4.49
CA ILE A 422 9.67 -19.53 4.66
C ILE A 422 9.14 -18.69 3.51
N PHE A 423 9.44 -19.12 2.28
CA PHE A 423 9.01 -18.36 1.11
C PHE A 423 7.52 -18.49 0.85
N CYS A 424 6.87 -19.57 1.29
CA CYS A 424 5.41 -19.66 1.38
C CYS A 424 4.82 -18.57 2.30
N GLY A 425 5.39 -18.39 3.50
CA GLY A 425 4.96 -17.35 4.44
C GLY A 425 5.23 -15.93 3.95
N LEU A 426 6.46 -15.68 3.46
CA LEU A 426 6.88 -14.36 2.96
C LEU A 426 6.08 -13.93 1.72
N ALA A 427 5.88 -14.83 0.75
CA ALA A 427 5.15 -14.46 -0.45
C ALA A 427 3.64 -14.30 -0.17
N SER A 428 3.10 -14.95 0.86
CA SER A 428 1.67 -14.84 1.22
C SER A 428 1.28 -13.41 1.61
N SER A 429 2.24 -12.65 2.14
CA SER A 429 2.06 -11.25 2.51
C SER A 429 2.42 -10.28 1.37
N SER A 430 2.92 -10.79 0.24
CA SER A 430 3.27 -10.00 -0.94
C SER A 430 2.07 -9.89 -1.89
N PRO A 431 1.83 -8.71 -2.51
CA PRO A 431 0.82 -8.57 -3.56
C PRO A 431 1.20 -9.30 -4.85
N ARG A 432 2.47 -9.70 -5.03
CA ARG A 432 2.96 -10.46 -6.19
C ARG A 432 3.79 -11.68 -5.75
N PRO A 433 3.15 -12.71 -5.16
CA PRO A 433 3.86 -13.86 -4.56
C PRO A 433 4.76 -14.59 -5.56
N LEU A 434 4.23 -14.95 -6.73
CA LEU A 434 4.95 -15.73 -7.73
C LEU A 434 6.12 -14.97 -8.35
N LEU A 435 5.97 -13.65 -8.56
CA LEU A 435 7.07 -12.82 -9.06
C LEU A 435 8.21 -12.76 -8.05
N MET A 436 7.89 -12.62 -6.76
CA MET A 436 8.89 -12.62 -5.69
C MET A 436 9.67 -13.94 -5.66
N VAL A 437 8.96 -15.07 -5.65
CA VAL A 437 9.57 -16.42 -5.65
C VAL A 437 10.42 -16.62 -6.90
N LYS A 438 9.92 -16.27 -8.09
CA LYS A 438 10.66 -16.38 -9.36
C LYS A 438 11.94 -15.56 -9.35
N GLN A 439 11.89 -14.31 -8.90
CA GLN A 439 13.09 -13.46 -8.86
C GLN A 439 14.15 -14.02 -7.92
N ILE A 440 13.75 -14.50 -6.73
CA ILE A 440 14.68 -15.09 -5.77
C ILE A 440 15.24 -16.41 -6.32
N LEU A 441 14.45 -17.20 -7.04
CA LEU A 441 14.88 -18.45 -7.68
C LEU A 441 15.92 -18.20 -8.77
N VAL A 442 15.70 -17.19 -9.62
CA VAL A 442 16.70 -16.75 -10.59
C VAL A 442 17.97 -16.29 -9.87
N GLY A 443 17.84 -15.52 -8.79
CA GLY A 443 18.99 -15.09 -7.97
C GLY A 443 19.77 -16.26 -7.38
N PHE A 444 19.08 -17.28 -6.85
CA PHE A 444 19.73 -18.50 -6.34
C PHE A 444 20.42 -19.26 -7.48
N ALA A 445 19.74 -19.48 -8.60
CA ALA A 445 20.32 -20.19 -9.75
C ALA A 445 21.59 -19.50 -10.27
N LEU A 446 21.61 -18.17 -10.31
CA LEU A 446 22.80 -17.39 -10.69
C LEU A 446 23.90 -17.45 -9.62
N ALA A 447 23.54 -17.44 -8.33
CA ALA A 447 24.51 -17.45 -7.26
C ALA A 447 25.15 -18.82 -6.98
N THR A 448 24.50 -19.94 -7.32
CA THR A 448 25.09 -21.29 -7.16
C THR A 448 26.45 -21.44 -7.85
N PRO A 449 26.61 -21.17 -9.16
CA PRO A 449 27.92 -21.26 -9.82
C PRO A 449 28.91 -20.22 -9.30
N LEU A 450 28.45 -19.02 -8.96
CA LEU A 450 29.31 -17.99 -8.37
C LEU A 450 29.84 -18.42 -7.00
N ALA A 451 29.01 -19.06 -6.18
CA ALA A 451 29.36 -19.52 -4.84
C ALA A 451 30.35 -20.69 -4.93
N TYR A 452 30.17 -21.57 -5.91
CA TYR A 452 31.14 -22.62 -6.20
C TYR A 452 32.53 -22.04 -6.50
N VAL A 453 32.62 -21.03 -7.37
CA VAL A 453 33.89 -20.35 -7.67
C VAL A 453 34.45 -19.67 -6.42
N CYS A 454 33.62 -18.98 -5.64
CA CYS A 454 34.05 -18.31 -4.42
C CYS A 454 34.63 -19.31 -3.40
N THR A 455 33.92 -20.39 -3.09
CA THR A 455 34.33 -21.39 -2.10
C THR A 455 35.53 -22.21 -2.55
N PHE A 456 35.46 -22.84 -3.73
CA PHE A 456 36.46 -23.85 -4.11
C PHE A 456 37.68 -23.30 -4.86
N LYS A 457 37.59 -22.09 -5.45
CA LYS A 457 38.72 -21.48 -6.17
C LYS A 457 39.37 -20.33 -5.40
N LEU A 458 38.56 -19.41 -4.85
CA LEU A 458 39.08 -18.21 -4.21
C LEU A 458 39.39 -18.45 -2.72
N LEU A 459 38.45 -19.00 -1.96
CA LEU A 459 38.64 -19.19 -0.51
C LEU A 459 39.66 -20.28 -0.16
N ASN A 460 39.85 -21.27 -1.04
CA ASN A 460 40.92 -22.25 -0.86
C ASN A 460 42.34 -21.64 -0.87
N GLN A 461 42.49 -20.39 -1.33
CA GLN A 461 43.77 -19.66 -1.33
C GLN A 461 43.79 -18.55 -0.25
N ALA A 462 42.74 -18.43 0.57
CA ALA A 462 42.56 -17.32 1.49
C ALA A 462 42.96 -17.73 2.92
N ASP A 463 44.13 -17.26 3.36
CA ASP A 463 44.66 -17.59 4.70
C ASP A 463 44.29 -16.56 5.77
N SER A 464 43.56 -15.51 5.42
CA SER A 464 43.17 -14.44 6.34
C SER A 464 41.74 -13.99 6.14
N PHE A 465 41.16 -13.41 7.19
CA PHE A 465 39.82 -12.81 7.14
C PHE A 465 39.72 -11.73 6.05
N ALA A 466 40.77 -10.94 5.85
CA ALA A 466 40.80 -9.91 4.81
C ALA A 466 40.69 -10.51 3.40
N LEU A 467 41.40 -11.62 3.14
CA LEU A 467 41.30 -12.34 1.87
C LEU A 467 39.93 -13.00 1.69
N LEU A 468 39.33 -13.54 2.77
CA LEU A 468 37.95 -14.04 2.74
C LEU A 468 36.97 -12.94 2.35
N ALA A 469 37.05 -11.77 2.99
CA ALA A 469 36.20 -10.64 2.69
C ALA A 469 36.40 -10.17 1.24
N LEU A 470 37.64 -10.08 0.77
CA LEU A 470 37.97 -9.70 -0.61
C LEU A 470 37.42 -10.71 -1.63
N ALA A 471 37.54 -12.01 -1.35
CA ALA A 471 37.06 -13.08 -2.22
C ALA A 471 35.53 -13.09 -2.36
N MET A 472 34.79 -12.80 -1.29
CA MET A 472 33.32 -12.74 -1.32
C MET A 472 32.78 -11.42 -1.88
N SER A 473 33.52 -10.31 -1.70
CA SER A 473 33.10 -8.96 -2.06
C SER A 473 32.52 -8.80 -3.47
N PRO A 474 33.15 -9.22 -4.58
CA PRO A 474 32.62 -8.95 -5.92
C PRO A 474 31.23 -9.56 -6.14
N PHE A 475 30.97 -10.74 -5.59
CA PHE A 475 29.68 -11.42 -5.74
C PHE A 475 28.60 -10.79 -4.85
N LEU A 476 28.98 -10.37 -3.64
CA LEU A 476 28.06 -9.67 -2.73
C LEU A 476 27.75 -8.25 -3.23
N VAL A 477 28.72 -7.54 -3.81
CA VAL A 477 28.52 -6.25 -4.50
C VAL A 477 27.47 -6.41 -5.59
N LEU A 478 27.60 -7.42 -6.45
CA LEU A 478 26.63 -7.68 -7.53
C LEU A 478 25.20 -7.85 -6.97
N GLY A 479 25.04 -8.68 -5.94
CA GLY A 479 23.75 -8.90 -5.31
C GLY A 479 23.18 -7.64 -4.63
N CYS A 480 24.00 -6.90 -3.89
CA CYS A 480 23.59 -5.64 -3.26
C CYS A 480 23.26 -4.54 -4.28
N TYR A 481 23.99 -4.45 -5.40
CA TYR A 481 23.72 -3.47 -6.44
C TYR A 481 22.38 -3.76 -7.13
N LEU A 482 22.10 -5.03 -7.44
CA LEU A 482 20.80 -5.43 -8.01
C LEU A 482 19.61 -5.19 -7.08
N LYS A 483 19.84 -5.13 -5.75
CA LYS A 483 18.81 -4.75 -4.76
C LYS A 483 18.35 -3.29 -4.88
N CYS A 484 19.18 -2.40 -5.42
CA CYS A 484 18.83 -0.98 -5.56
C CYS A 484 17.70 -0.72 -6.57
N TRP A 485 17.42 -1.68 -7.46
CA TRP A 485 16.46 -1.51 -8.54
C TRP A 485 15.20 -2.34 -8.29
N PRO A 486 13.98 -1.75 -8.28
CA PRO A 486 12.74 -2.47 -7.95
C PRO A 486 12.46 -3.69 -8.84
N LYS A 487 12.91 -3.67 -10.10
CA LYS A 487 12.70 -4.77 -11.05
C LYS A 487 13.58 -5.99 -10.76
N THR A 488 14.77 -5.79 -10.19
CA THR A 488 15.77 -6.86 -9.93
C THR A 488 15.99 -7.11 -8.44
N ALA A 489 15.26 -6.41 -7.56
CA ALA A 489 15.46 -6.47 -6.12
C ALA A 489 15.35 -7.90 -5.54
N GLY A 490 14.42 -8.72 -6.04
CA GLY A 490 14.32 -10.12 -5.65
C GLY A 490 15.51 -10.96 -6.11
N VAL A 491 16.05 -10.69 -7.30
CA VAL A 491 17.25 -11.37 -7.83
C VAL A 491 18.47 -11.04 -6.97
N GLY A 492 18.68 -9.77 -6.65
CA GLY A 492 19.77 -9.34 -5.76
C GLY A 492 19.64 -9.91 -4.34
N THR A 493 18.40 -10.03 -3.83
CA THR A 493 18.11 -10.72 -2.57
C THR A 493 18.47 -12.20 -2.65
N GLY A 494 18.10 -12.88 -3.73
CA GLY A 494 18.49 -14.27 -3.96
C GLY A 494 20.01 -14.47 -3.97
N ILE A 495 20.74 -13.62 -4.70
CA ILE A 495 22.21 -13.72 -4.81
C ILE A 495 22.89 -13.55 -3.46
N THR A 496 22.56 -12.48 -2.72
CA THR A 496 23.16 -12.20 -1.40
C THR A 496 22.84 -13.28 -0.37
N LEU A 497 21.58 -13.75 -0.34
CA LEU A 497 21.13 -14.77 0.60
C LEU A 497 21.74 -16.15 0.30
N LEU A 498 21.82 -16.55 -0.97
CA LEU A 498 22.46 -17.81 -1.33
C LEU A 498 23.97 -17.74 -1.10
N MET A 499 24.64 -16.65 -1.45
CA MET A 499 26.08 -16.49 -1.18
C MET A 499 26.41 -16.65 0.29
N ALA A 500 25.65 -15.99 1.16
CA ALA A 500 25.88 -16.09 2.60
C ALA A 500 25.71 -17.52 3.13
N GLN A 501 24.73 -18.26 2.61
CA GLN A 501 24.43 -19.63 3.05
C GLN A 501 25.25 -20.72 2.35
N ALA A 502 25.71 -20.50 1.12
CA ALA A 502 26.43 -21.49 0.31
C ALA A 502 27.93 -21.43 0.54
N VAL A 503 28.46 -20.23 0.80
CA VAL A 503 29.85 -20.09 1.25
C VAL A 503 29.99 -20.55 2.70
N ASN A 504 28.98 -20.29 3.54
CA ASN A 504 28.92 -20.67 4.96
C ASN A 504 30.28 -20.52 5.68
N PRO A 505 30.81 -19.29 5.80
CA PRO A 505 32.14 -19.08 6.35
C PRO A 505 32.20 -19.49 7.83
N GLU A 506 33.09 -20.45 8.13
CA GLU A 506 33.35 -21.02 9.46
C GLU A 506 34.83 -20.85 9.84
N ASN A 507 35.15 -20.91 11.14
CA ASN A 507 36.54 -20.81 11.62
C ASN A 507 37.43 -21.93 11.06
N MET A 508 36.85 -23.11 10.80
CA MET A 508 37.49 -24.22 10.12
C MET A 508 36.67 -24.57 8.87
N MET A 509 37.14 -24.15 7.70
CA MET A 509 36.41 -24.40 6.45
C MET A 509 36.55 -25.84 6.01
N SER A 510 35.43 -26.55 5.84
CA SER A 510 35.37 -27.84 5.16
C SER A 510 35.00 -27.67 3.69
N TYR A 511 35.79 -28.25 2.78
CA TYR A 511 35.53 -28.19 1.34
C TYR A 511 34.96 -29.53 0.84
N ASP A 512 33.63 -29.67 0.87
CA ASP A 512 32.90 -30.82 0.32
C ASP A 512 32.03 -30.40 -0.87
N VAL A 513 32.46 -30.81 -2.07
CA VAL A 513 31.74 -30.51 -3.32
C VAL A 513 30.40 -31.25 -3.39
N VAL A 514 30.32 -32.48 -2.87
CA VAL A 514 29.11 -33.30 -2.93
C VAL A 514 28.04 -32.71 -2.01
N ALA A 515 28.41 -32.35 -0.79
CA ALA A 515 27.51 -31.64 0.12
C ALA A 515 27.06 -30.30 -0.45
N PHE A 516 27.98 -29.52 -1.03
CA PHE A 516 27.66 -28.24 -1.67
C PHE A 516 26.63 -28.39 -2.81
N LEU A 517 26.81 -29.37 -3.69
CA LEU A 517 25.89 -29.61 -4.80
C LEU A 517 24.52 -30.09 -4.31
N ASN A 518 24.49 -31.01 -3.34
CA ASN A 518 23.26 -31.49 -2.73
C ASN A 518 22.47 -30.37 -2.05
N ASP A 519 23.13 -29.54 -1.26
CA ASP A 519 22.50 -28.39 -0.60
C ASP A 519 22.05 -27.33 -1.61
N GLY A 520 22.84 -27.11 -2.67
CA GLY A 520 22.47 -26.24 -3.78
C GLY A 520 21.18 -26.68 -4.48
N ILE A 521 21.08 -27.97 -4.82
CA ILE A 521 19.89 -28.56 -5.43
C ILE A 521 18.70 -28.48 -4.47
N ALA A 522 18.88 -28.82 -3.19
CA ALA A 522 17.83 -28.76 -2.19
C ALA A 522 17.26 -27.34 -2.04
N ARG A 523 18.12 -26.32 -2.03
CA ARG A 523 17.69 -24.91 -1.94
C ARG A 523 16.93 -24.46 -3.20
N LEU A 524 17.38 -24.83 -4.40
CA LEU A 524 16.65 -24.52 -5.64
C LEU A 524 15.29 -25.23 -5.67
N LEU A 525 15.25 -26.50 -5.30
CA LEU A 525 14.03 -27.30 -5.23
C LEU A 525 13.04 -26.73 -4.21
N GLY A 526 13.49 -26.39 -2.99
CA GLY A 526 12.63 -25.82 -1.95
C GLY A 526 11.93 -24.54 -2.41
N LEU A 527 12.63 -23.68 -3.15
CA LEU A 527 12.05 -22.44 -3.66
C LEU A 527 11.12 -22.67 -4.87
N ALA A 528 11.45 -23.62 -5.74
CA ALA A 528 10.56 -24.05 -6.81
C ALA A 528 9.25 -24.65 -6.25
N LEU A 529 9.36 -25.49 -5.22
CA LEU A 529 8.23 -26.06 -4.49
C LEU A 529 7.39 -24.96 -3.83
N ALA A 530 8.00 -23.94 -3.20
CA ALA A 530 7.25 -22.79 -2.68
C ALA A 530 6.34 -22.17 -3.75
N GLY A 531 6.88 -21.94 -4.96
CA GLY A 531 6.12 -21.44 -6.10
C GLY A 531 5.01 -22.39 -6.54
N MET A 532 5.29 -23.69 -6.60
CA MET A 532 4.31 -24.73 -6.95
C MET A 532 3.14 -24.77 -5.95
N PHE A 533 3.41 -24.74 -4.65
CA PHE A 533 2.37 -24.72 -3.60
C PHE A 533 1.51 -23.45 -3.68
N PHE A 534 2.05 -22.31 -4.10
CA PHE A 534 1.27 -21.11 -4.37
C PHE A 534 0.27 -21.25 -5.52
N VAL A 535 0.60 -22.08 -6.52
CA VAL A 535 -0.28 -22.34 -7.67
C VAL A 535 -1.30 -23.44 -7.35
N LEU A 536 -0.90 -24.47 -6.60
CA LEU A 536 -1.75 -25.64 -6.36
C LEU A 536 -2.71 -25.46 -5.17
N VAL A 537 -2.27 -24.84 -4.08
CA VAL A 537 -3.03 -24.79 -2.83
C VAL A 537 -3.76 -23.47 -2.71
N LEU A 538 -5.08 -23.50 -2.90
CA LEU A 538 -5.99 -22.35 -2.79
C LEU A 538 -5.54 -21.15 -3.65
N PRO A 539 -5.38 -21.31 -4.98
CA PRO A 539 -4.86 -20.26 -5.86
C PRO A 539 -5.73 -19.00 -5.90
N GLU A 540 -7.06 -19.15 -5.73
CA GLU A 540 -8.01 -18.05 -5.79
C GLU A 540 -7.95 -17.11 -4.57
N HIS A 541 -7.39 -17.57 -3.45
CA HIS A 541 -7.29 -16.85 -2.18
C HIS A 541 -5.89 -16.27 -1.98
N THR A 542 -5.47 -15.42 -2.93
CA THR A 542 -4.22 -14.66 -2.88
C THR A 542 -4.50 -13.17 -2.71
N MET A 543 -3.58 -12.46 -2.04
CA MET A 543 -3.65 -11.01 -1.95
C MET A 543 -3.61 -10.39 -3.35
N GLY A 544 -4.52 -9.45 -3.64
CA GLY A 544 -4.64 -8.85 -4.96
C GLY A 544 -5.63 -9.56 -5.91
N SER A 545 -6.30 -10.63 -5.48
CA SER A 545 -7.33 -11.32 -6.28
C SER A 545 -8.48 -10.37 -6.65
N ARG A 546 -8.68 -10.15 -7.96
CA ARG A 546 -9.71 -9.23 -8.50
C ARG A 546 -11.12 -9.56 -8.00
N ARG A 547 -11.49 -10.84 -7.97
CA ARG A 547 -12.82 -11.30 -7.49
C ARG A 547 -13.05 -10.92 -6.02
N HIS A 548 -12.04 -11.13 -5.16
CA HIS A 548 -12.14 -10.79 -3.74
C HIS A 548 -12.20 -9.28 -3.51
N ILE A 549 -11.41 -8.51 -4.28
CA ILE A 549 -11.43 -7.05 -4.22
C ILE A 549 -12.80 -6.52 -4.65
N ALA A 550 -13.34 -6.99 -5.78
CA ALA A 550 -14.69 -6.61 -6.23
C ALA A 550 -15.75 -6.91 -5.16
N ALA A 551 -15.79 -8.14 -4.63
CA ALA A 551 -16.73 -8.52 -3.57
C ALA A 551 -16.51 -7.74 -2.26
N ALA A 552 -15.27 -7.31 -1.96
CA ALA A 552 -14.99 -6.46 -0.81
C ALA A 552 -15.50 -5.03 -1.02
N LEU A 553 -15.36 -4.46 -2.23
CA LEU A 553 -15.86 -3.12 -2.55
C LEU A 553 -17.38 -3.02 -2.36
N TRP A 554 -18.14 -4.01 -2.85
CA TRP A 554 -19.60 -4.07 -2.65
C TRP A 554 -19.99 -4.17 -1.17
N ARG A 555 -19.29 -5.00 -0.40
CA ARG A 555 -19.51 -5.11 1.06
C ARG A 555 -19.23 -3.80 1.79
N GLU A 556 -18.18 -3.07 1.39
CA GLU A 556 -17.90 -1.77 2.00
C GLU A 556 -18.93 -0.72 1.59
N ALA A 557 -19.45 -0.73 0.37
CA ALA A 557 -20.55 0.14 -0.04
C ALA A 557 -21.84 -0.15 0.77
N LEU A 558 -22.13 -1.42 1.04
CA LEU A 558 -23.20 -1.80 1.97
C LEU A 558 -22.93 -1.30 3.40
N ASN A 559 -21.69 -1.40 3.88
CA ASN A 559 -21.30 -0.86 5.19
C ASN A 559 -21.46 0.66 5.26
N ALA A 560 -21.26 1.40 4.16
CA ALA A 560 -21.52 2.83 4.11
C ALA A 560 -22.99 3.17 4.43
N CYS A 561 -23.92 2.26 4.12
CA CYS A 561 -25.34 2.41 4.45
C CYS A 561 -25.68 1.99 5.89
N ARG A 562 -25.05 0.92 6.41
CA ARG A 562 -25.47 0.25 7.67
C ARG A 562 -24.59 0.54 8.89
N ALA A 563 -23.30 0.82 8.71
CA ALA A 563 -22.37 0.96 9.84
C ALA A 563 -22.63 2.24 10.65
N GLY A 564 -22.17 2.27 11.91
CA GLY A 564 -22.23 3.47 12.75
C GLY A 564 -21.48 4.65 12.14
N LEU A 565 -22.05 5.86 12.26
CA LEU A 565 -21.53 7.10 11.68
C LEU A 565 -20.16 7.61 12.21
N PRO A 566 -19.74 7.37 13.48
CA PRO A 566 -18.49 7.93 13.99
C PRO A 566 -17.29 7.54 13.12
N HIS A 567 -16.60 8.56 12.59
CA HIS A 567 -15.44 8.42 11.69
C HIS A 567 -15.65 7.53 10.45
N LEU A 568 -16.89 7.22 10.08
CA LEU A 568 -17.21 6.28 9.00
C LEU A 568 -16.66 6.73 7.65
N LYS A 569 -16.75 8.04 7.35
CA LYS A 569 -16.25 8.65 6.12
C LYS A 569 -14.76 8.39 5.90
N GLN A 570 -13.96 8.61 6.93
CA GLN A 570 -12.51 8.36 6.90
C GLN A 570 -12.21 6.87 6.77
N ARG A 571 -12.87 6.02 7.58
CA ARG A 571 -12.68 4.56 7.55
C ARG A 571 -13.02 3.97 6.18
N TYR A 572 -14.17 4.33 5.63
CA TYR A 572 -14.65 3.88 4.31
C TYR A 572 -13.70 4.33 3.20
N GLY A 573 -13.37 5.63 3.17
CA GLY A 573 -12.47 6.19 2.16
C GLY A 573 -11.07 5.57 2.18
N ASN A 574 -10.52 5.29 3.36
CA ASN A 574 -9.24 4.59 3.52
C ASN A 574 -9.32 3.15 3.02
N ARG A 575 -10.41 2.46 3.32
CA ARG A 575 -10.62 1.06 3.00
C ARG A 575 -10.74 0.80 1.50
N VAL A 576 -11.55 1.59 0.80
CA VAL A 576 -11.73 1.44 -0.66
C VAL A 576 -10.43 1.76 -1.41
N ARG A 577 -9.66 2.75 -0.93
CA ARG A 577 -8.35 3.09 -1.51
C ARG A 577 -7.28 2.04 -1.25
N ASP A 578 -7.32 1.39 -0.08
CA ASP A 578 -6.47 0.22 0.19
C ASP A 578 -6.75 -0.90 -0.83
N LEU A 579 -8.02 -1.15 -1.12
CA LEU A 579 -8.45 -2.15 -2.11
C LEU A 579 -8.01 -1.76 -3.53
N LEU A 580 -8.12 -0.48 -3.90
CA LEU A 580 -7.57 0.05 -5.17
C LEU A 580 -6.05 -0.14 -5.26
N ASN A 581 -5.33 0.13 -4.18
CA ASN A 581 -3.88 -0.06 -4.14
C ASN A 581 -3.51 -1.56 -4.24
N GLN A 582 -4.27 -2.45 -3.58
CA GLN A 582 -4.09 -3.90 -3.76
C GLN A 582 -4.33 -4.32 -5.21
N LEU A 583 -5.37 -3.78 -5.87
CA LEU A 583 -5.67 -4.06 -7.26
C LEU A 583 -4.57 -3.54 -8.20
N ASN A 584 -3.97 -2.39 -7.89
CA ASN A 584 -2.84 -1.84 -8.64
C ASN A 584 -1.55 -2.66 -8.45
N ALA A 585 -1.30 -3.10 -7.20
CA ALA A 585 -0.15 -3.92 -6.85
C ALA A 585 -0.25 -5.36 -7.35
N ALA A 586 -1.47 -5.88 -7.58
CA ALA A 586 -1.68 -7.23 -8.09
C ALA A 586 -1.02 -7.46 -9.47
N PRO A 587 -0.66 -8.71 -9.82
CA PRO A 587 -0.23 -9.07 -11.16
C PRO A 587 -1.43 -8.95 -12.12
N GLY A 588 -1.23 -8.27 -13.24
CA GLY A 588 -2.21 -8.16 -14.32
C GLY A 588 -1.58 -7.37 -15.46
N GLU A 589 -1.88 -7.76 -16.70
CA GLU A 589 -1.38 -7.06 -17.88
C GLU A 589 -1.89 -5.62 -17.87
N ALA A 590 -1.02 -4.70 -18.28
CA ALA A 590 -1.42 -3.31 -18.48
C ALA A 590 -2.41 -3.28 -19.66
N GLY A 591 -3.64 -2.86 -19.41
CA GLY A 591 -4.71 -2.83 -20.42
C GLY A 591 -5.74 -3.96 -20.34
N ASP A 592 -5.72 -4.83 -19.33
CA ASP A 592 -6.80 -5.80 -19.12
C ASP A 592 -8.16 -5.08 -18.90
N PRO A 593 -9.15 -5.25 -19.81
CA PRO A 593 -10.43 -4.57 -19.72
C PRO A 593 -11.21 -4.96 -18.46
N ALA A 594 -11.06 -6.20 -17.96
CA ALA A 594 -11.73 -6.63 -16.74
C ALA A 594 -11.15 -5.94 -15.49
N ARG A 595 -9.86 -5.62 -15.51
CA ARG A 595 -9.19 -4.87 -14.45
C ARG A 595 -9.60 -3.40 -14.48
N GLN A 596 -9.62 -2.79 -15.66
CA GLN A 596 -10.11 -1.41 -15.85
C GLN A 596 -11.56 -1.26 -15.39
N ALA A 597 -12.43 -2.20 -15.74
CA ALA A 597 -13.81 -2.22 -15.26
C ALA A 597 -13.92 -2.29 -13.73
N THR A 598 -13.04 -3.08 -13.08
CA THR A 598 -13.01 -3.18 -11.61
C THR A 598 -12.49 -1.89 -10.96
N ILE A 599 -11.52 -1.21 -11.59
CA ILE A 599 -11.01 0.10 -11.13
C ILE A 599 -12.11 1.17 -11.24
N SER A 600 -12.76 1.26 -12.40
CA SER A 600 -13.88 2.20 -12.61
C SER A 600 -15.03 1.94 -11.63
N GLN A 601 -15.36 0.67 -11.39
CA GLN A 601 -16.33 0.27 -10.36
C GLN A 601 -15.90 0.70 -8.95
N ALA A 602 -14.63 0.50 -8.58
CA ALA A 602 -14.12 0.89 -7.27
C ALA A 602 -14.18 2.41 -7.04
N ILE A 603 -13.88 3.19 -8.08
CA ILE A 603 -13.97 4.65 -8.06
C ILE A 603 -15.45 5.08 -7.93
N THR A 604 -16.35 4.49 -8.71
CA THR A 604 -17.79 4.78 -8.64
C THR A 604 -18.36 4.44 -7.25
N LEU A 605 -18.00 3.27 -6.70
CA LEU A 605 -18.42 2.88 -5.36
C LEU A 605 -17.86 3.83 -4.30
N LEU A 606 -16.60 4.27 -4.43
CA LEU A 606 -16.00 5.24 -3.52
C LEU A 606 -16.81 6.54 -3.47
N GLU A 607 -17.20 7.08 -4.63
CA GLU A 607 -18.03 8.28 -4.72
C GLU A 607 -19.41 8.05 -4.09
N LEU A 608 -20.10 6.98 -4.48
CA LEU A 608 -21.42 6.63 -3.98
C LEU A 608 -21.41 6.45 -2.46
N GLY A 609 -20.45 5.70 -1.93
CA GLY A 609 -20.37 5.45 -0.49
C GLY A 609 -20.09 6.72 0.31
N LEU A 610 -19.25 7.63 -0.19
CA LEU A 610 -19.01 8.92 0.48
C LEU A 610 -20.22 9.85 0.41
N ALA A 611 -20.91 9.90 -0.73
CA ALA A 611 -22.16 10.64 -0.86
C ALA A 611 -23.26 10.09 0.06
N ILE A 612 -23.39 8.78 0.19
CA ILE A 612 -24.33 8.14 1.11
C ILE A 612 -24.01 8.47 2.57
N ILE A 613 -22.72 8.47 2.94
CA ILE A 613 -22.32 8.83 4.31
C ILE A 613 -22.67 10.30 4.59
N ASP A 614 -22.41 11.21 3.65
CA ASP A 614 -22.81 12.62 3.77
C ASP A 614 -24.34 12.75 3.85
N LEU A 615 -25.10 11.98 3.06
CA LEU A 615 -26.56 11.95 3.10
C LEU A 615 -27.09 11.49 4.47
N ARG A 616 -26.46 10.48 5.07
CA ARG A 616 -26.82 9.97 6.41
C ARG A 616 -26.48 10.97 7.52
N GLN A 617 -25.40 11.74 7.37
CA GLN A 617 -25.09 12.84 8.29
C GLN A 617 -26.16 13.93 8.20
N LEU A 618 -26.52 14.34 6.97
CA LEU A 618 -27.59 15.30 6.74
C LEU A 618 -28.96 14.81 7.25
N ALA A 619 -29.27 13.52 7.13
CA ALA A 619 -30.49 12.93 7.68
C ALA A 619 -30.53 12.97 9.21
N ARG A 620 -29.37 12.83 9.86
CA ARG A 620 -29.24 12.92 11.32
C ARG A 620 -29.38 14.36 11.81
N ASP A 621 -28.81 15.31 11.06
CA ASP A 621 -28.81 16.73 11.41
C ASP A 621 -30.13 17.42 11.02
N ALA A 622 -30.92 16.79 10.13
CA ALA A 622 -32.24 17.27 9.76
C ALA A 622 -33.21 17.17 10.95
N GLY A 623 -33.60 18.32 11.50
CA GLY A 623 -34.60 18.41 12.57
C GLY A 623 -36.04 18.09 12.13
N GLN A 624 -36.28 17.95 10.82
CA GLN A 624 -37.61 17.88 10.23
C GLN A 624 -37.94 16.46 9.79
N GLU A 625 -39.02 15.90 10.34
CA GLU A 625 -39.41 14.51 10.15
C GLU A 625 -39.63 14.08 8.68
N PRO A 626 -40.31 14.85 7.80
CA PRO A 626 -40.55 14.41 6.42
C PRO A 626 -39.27 14.34 5.60
N VAL A 627 -38.32 15.24 5.83
CA VAL A 627 -37.00 15.24 5.17
C VAL A 627 -36.21 14.03 5.64
N ARG A 628 -36.12 13.81 6.96
CA ARG A 628 -35.40 12.69 7.54
C ARG A 628 -35.95 11.34 7.05
N ARG A 629 -37.27 11.13 7.05
CA ARG A 629 -37.87 9.88 6.55
C ARG A 629 -37.55 9.63 5.07
N GLY A 630 -37.58 10.66 4.22
CA GLY A 630 -37.24 10.53 2.80
C GLY A 630 -35.78 10.14 2.57
N LEU A 631 -34.87 10.75 3.33
CA LEU A 631 -33.44 10.43 3.29
C LEU A 631 -33.16 9.01 3.82
N ASP A 632 -33.75 8.63 4.95
CA ASP A 632 -33.59 7.29 5.54
C ASP A 632 -34.14 6.19 4.60
N ALA A 633 -35.29 6.44 3.95
CA ALA A 633 -35.85 5.52 2.94
C ALA A 633 -34.93 5.36 1.71
N SER A 634 -34.29 6.46 1.27
CA SER A 634 -33.32 6.42 0.18
C SER A 634 -32.09 5.57 0.55
N VAL A 635 -31.57 5.74 1.77
CA VAL A 635 -30.44 4.95 2.28
C VAL A 635 -30.81 3.47 2.43
N ALA A 636 -32.03 3.16 2.87
CA ALA A 636 -32.51 1.77 2.97
C ALA A 636 -32.60 1.09 1.60
N ALA A 637 -33.17 1.77 0.59
CA ALA A 637 -33.28 1.23 -0.75
C ALA A 637 -31.90 1.04 -1.41
N LEU A 638 -30.95 1.93 -1.15
CA LEU A 638 -29.55 1.77 -1.57
C LEU A 638 -28.87 0.59 -0.87
N ALA A 639 -29.14 0.37 0.43
CA ALA A 639 -28.62 -0.79 1.15
C ALA A 639 -29.11 -2.11 0.55
N ASP A 640 -30.36 -2.17 0.12
CA ASP A 640 -30.93 -3.36 -0.54
C ASP A 640 -30.27 -3.60 -1.91
N TYR A 641 -30.02 -2.53 -2.68
CA TYR A 641 -29.27 -2.61 -3.93
C TYR A 641 -27.82 -3.09 -3.72
N PHE A 642 -27.10 -2.58 -2.73
CA PHE A 642 -25.72 -3.04 -2.47
C PHE A 642 -25.65 -4.46 -1.89
N ALA A 643 -26.72 -4.93 -1.21
CA ALA A 643 -26.81 -6.30 -0.74
C ALA A 643 -27.05 -7.29 -1.88
N ALA A 644 -27.88 -6.91 -2.85
CA ALA A 644 -28.19 -7.71 -4.04
C ALA A 644 -28.32 -6.78 -5.27
N PRO A 645 -27.23 -6.59 -6.05
CA PRO A 645 -27.22 -5.68 -7.18
C PRO A 645 -27.96 -6.28 -8.38
N GLN A 646 -29.30 -6.23 -8.35
CA GLN A 646 -30.15 -6.62 -9.47
C GLN A 646 -30.95 -5.40 -9.99
N PRO A 647 -31.38 -5.41 -11.26
CA PRO A 647 -32.15 -4.32 -11.87
C PRO A 647 -33.38 -3.85 -11.06
N PRO A 648 -34.21 -4.72 -10.45
CA PRO A 648 -35.36 -4.26 -9.67
C PRO A 648 -34.98 -3.48 -8.42
N GLN A 649 -33.92 -3.86 -7.70
CA GLN A 649 -33.44 -3.11 -6.53
C GLN A 649 -32.88 -1.75 -6.94
N LEU A 650 -32.17 -1.67 -8.08
CA LEU A 650 -31.69 -0.40 -8.63
C LEU A 650 -32.86 0.55 -8.94
N ARG A 651 -33.91 0.07 -9.61
CA ARG A 651 -35.11 0.87 -9.90
C ARG A 651 -35.79 1.36 -8.62
N ARG A 652 -35.88 0.53 -7.58
CA ARG A 652 -36.41 0.94 -6.27
C ARG A 652 -35.55 2.02 -5.61
N ALA A 653 -34.22 1.87 -5.64
CA ALA A 653 -33.30 2.88 -5.12
C ALA A 653 -33.44 4.21 -5.86
N MET A 654 -33.52 4.19 -7.19
CA MET A 654 -33.76 5.39 -8.00
C MET A 654 -35.10 6.06 -7.68
N ALA A 655 -36.18 5.26 -7.56
CA ALA A 655 -37.49 5.79 -7.19
C ALA A 655 -37.49 6.43 -5.79
N ALA A 656 -36.80 5.83 -4.81
CA ALA A 656 -36.67 6.38 -3.47
C ALA A 656 -35.90 7.72 -3.48
N LEU A 657 -34.82 7.82 -4.25
CA LEU A 657 -34.05 9.07 -4.42
C LEU A 657 -34.91 10.20 -5.01
N LEU A 658 -35.72 9.90 -6.03
CA LEU A 658 -36.61 10.86 -6.65
C LEU A 658 -37.75 11.27 -5.69
N ALA A 659 -38.30 10.34 -4.93
CA ALA A 659 -39.36 10.60 -3.95
C ALA A 659 -38.88 11.46 -2.76
N ALA A 660 -37.57 11.45 -2.44
CA ALA A 660 -36.99 12.29 -1.39
C ALA A 660 -36.84 13.77 -1.79
N GLY A 661 -36.87 14.11 -3.09
CA GLY A 661 -36.70 15.47 -3.59
C GLY A 661 -37.82 16.46 -3.20
N PRO A 662 -39.11 16.16 -3.49
CA PRO A 662 -40.23 17.04 -3.19
C PRO A 662 -40.34 17.54 -1.75
N PRO A 663 -40.22 16.69 -0.69
CA PRO A 663 -40.31 17.18 0.69
C PRO A 663 -39.15 18.12 1.06
N ILE A 664 -37.96 17.90 0.50
CA ILE A 664 -36.80 18.78 0.74
C ILE A 664 -37.02 20.15 0.08
N ARG A 665 -37.54 20.19 -1.16
CA ARG A 665 -37.85 21.44 -1.86
C ARG A 665 -38.95 22.24 -1.17
N ALA A 666 -40.00 21.56 -0.69
CA ALA A 666 -41.08 22.19 0.05
C ALA A 666 -40.56 22.87 1.33
N GLN A 667 -39.61 22.26 2.02
CA GLN A 667 -38.97 22.85 3.19
C GLN A 667 -37.97 23.95 2.85
N LEU A 668 -37.23 23.81 1.75
CA LEU A 668 -36.29 24.82 1.27
C LEU A 668 -36.98 26.18 1.04
N ALA A 669 -38.21 26.17 0.54
CA ALA A 669 -39.01 27.38 0.28
C ALA A 669 -39.33 28.19 1.55
N VAL A 670 -39.27 27.57 2.73
CA VAL A 670 -39.65 28.17 4.03
C VAL A 670 -38.46 28.22 5.00
N ALA A 671 -37.28 27.73 4.59
CA ALA A 671 -36.13 27.58 5.46
C ALA A 671 -35.34 28.89 5.68
N LEU A 672 -34.85 29.08 6.90
CA LEU A 672 -33.84 30.10 7.22
C LEU A 672 -32.50 29.81 6.50
N PRO A 673 -31.62 30.80 6.31
CA PRO A 673 -30.41 30.67 5.49
C PRO A 673 -29.51 29.47 5.84
N GLU A 674 -29.31 29.19 7.13
CA GLU A 674 -28.50 28.06 7.60
C GLU A 674 -29.13 26.70 7.28
N ALA A 675 -30.44 26.57 7.49
CA ALA A 675 -31.20 25.36 7.15
C ALA A 675 -31.35 25.18 5.63
N ALA A 676 -31.43 26.29 4.88
CA ALA A 676 -31.46 26.26 3.42
C ALA A 676 -30.15 25.71 2.85
N ALA A 677 -29.00 26.04 3.44
CA ALA A 677 -27.71 25.49 3.03
C ALA A 677 -27.65 23.95 3.22
N SER A 678 -28.11 23.43 4.37
CA SER A 678 -28.13 21.98 4.61
C SER A 678 -29.10 21.23 3.68
N LEU A 679 -30.26 21.83 3.38
CA LEU A 679 -31.25 21.27 2.45
C LEU A 679 -30.75 21.28 0.99
N ASN A 680 -30.09 22.36 0.55
CA ASN A 680 -29.44 22.42 -0.76
C ASN A 680 -28.34 21.35 -0.88
N ARG A 681 -27.55 21.16 0.18
CA ARG A 681 -26.53 20.10 0.23
C ARG A 681 -27.15 18.71 0.13
N ALA A 682 -28.31 18.49 0.76
CA ALA A 682 -29.04 17.23 0.66
C ALA A 682 -29.54 16.98 -0.77
N LEU A 683 -30.10 18.00 -1.44
CA LEU A 683 -30.53 17.90 -2.85
C LEU A 683 -29.34 17.61 -3.79
N ALA A 684 -28.24 18.33 -3.63
CA ALA A 684 -27.03 18.10 -4.42
C ALA A 684 -26.48 16.69 -4.22
N THR A 685 -26.49 16.19 -2.97
CA THR A 685 -26.04 14.82 -2.65
C THR A 685 -26.97 13.77 -3.25
N LEU A 686 -28.29 13.96 -3.18
CA LEU A 686 -29.27 13.06 -3.83
C LEU A 686 -29.08 13.03 -5.35
N HIS A 687 -28.91 14.20 -5.98
CA HIS A 687 -28.69 14.30 -7.42
C HIS A 687 -27.37 13.64 -7.84
N LEU A 688 -26.31 13.82 -7.06
CA LEU A 688 -25.03 13.15 -7.30
C LEU A 688 -25.15 11.63 -7.22
N ILE A 689 -25.84 11.09 -6.21
CA ILE A 689 -26.08 9.65 -6.11
C ILE A 689 -26.90 9.16 -7.30
N HIS A 690 -28.00 9.85 -7.64
CA HIS A 690 -28.87 9.48 -8.73
C HIS A 690 -28.12 9.42 -10.08
N THR A 691 -27.38 10.47 -10.39
CA THR A 691 -26.62 10.54 -11.64
C THR A 691 -25.45 9.56 -11.66
N SER A 692 -24.78 9.31 -10.53
CA SER A 692 -23.73 8.29 -10.45
C SER A 692 -24.24 6.87 -10.65
N LEU A 693 -25.48 6.57 -10.22
CA LEU A 693 -26.15 5.30 -10.51
C LEU A 693 -26.57 5.17 -11.98
N LEU A 694 -26.99 6.28 -12.62
CA LEU A 694 -27.35 6.28 -14.05
C LEU A 694 -26.16 5.91 -14.93
N ASP A 695 -24.99 6.53 -14.70
CA ASP A 695 -23.77 6.23 -15.45
C ASP A 695 -23.24 4.80 -15.18
N ALA A 696 -23.60 4.20 -14.04
CA ALA A 696 -23.23 2.84 -13.69
C ALA A 696 -24.13 1.77 -14.36
N MET A 697 -25.23 2.17 -15.01
CA MET A 697 -26.05 1.26 -15.79
C MET A 697 -25.32 0.90 -17.09
N PRO A 698 -25.26 -0.39 -17.49
CA PRO A 698 -24.88 -0.72 -18.86
C PRO A 698 -25.85 -0.01 -19.80
N GLN A 699 -25.33 0.88 -20.65
CA GLN A 699 -26.14 1.48 -21.70
C GLN A 699 -26.69 0.35 -22.57
N PRO A 700 -27.98 0.37 -22.94
CA PRO A 700 -28.46 -0.52 -23.98
C PRO A 700 -27.60 -0.25 -25.23
N GLU A 701 -27.02 -1.30 -25.82
CA GLU A 701 -26.26 -1.20 -27.06
C GLU A 701 -27.11 -0.44 -28.08
N ALA A 702 -26.70 0.79 -28.39
CA ALA A 702 -27.30 1.58 -29.45
C ALA A 702 -26.90 0.94 -30.78
N GLY A 703 -27.65 -0.08 -31.22
CA GLY A 703 -27.39 -0.74 -32.50
C GLY A 703 -27.86 -2.18 -32.69
N ALA A 704 -28.66 -2.78 -31.82
CA ALA A 704 -29.36 -4.01 -32.17
C ALA A 704 -30.67 -3.65 -32.91
N PRO A 705 -30.83 -3.95 -34.21
CA PRO A 705 -32.12 -3.77 -34.88
C PRO A 705 -33.16 -4.63 -34.16
N ALA A 706 -34.37 -4.09 -34.03
CA ALA A 706 -35.54 -4.82 -33.57
C ALA A 706 -35.70 -6.08 -34.43
N GLY A 707 -35.24 -7.21 -33.90
CA GLY A 707 -35.52 -8.53 -34.44
C GLY A 707 -36.95 -8.87 -34.06
N ASP A 708 -37.83 -8.83 -35.05
CA ASP A 708 -39.13 -9.48 -35.01
C ASP A 708 -38.99 -10.91 -34.46
N GLY A 709 -39.79 -11.20 -33.44
CA GLY A 709 -39.82 -12.49 -32.76
C GLY A 709 -41.21 -12.75 -32.19
N HIS A 710 -42.20 -12.77 -33.07
CA HIS A 710 -43.46 -13.46 -32.83
C HIS A 710 -43.20 -14.95 -32.47
N ALA A 711 -44.02 -15.45 -31.55
CA ALA A 711 -44.39 -16.86 -31.34
C ALA A 711 -43.31 -17.83 -30.82
N ALA A 712 -43.37 -18.13 -29.52
CA ALA A 712 -43.79 -19.43 -28.95
C ALA A 712 -43.43 -19.50 -27.46
#